data_AF-A0A5C3QTF1-F1
#
_entry.id   AF-A0A5C3QTF1-F1
#
_cell.length_a   1.000
_cell.length_b   1.000
_cell.length_c   1.000
_cell.angle_alpha   90.00
_cell.angle_beta   90.00
_cell.angle_gamma   90.00
#
_symmetry.space_group_name_H-M   'P 1'
#
loop_
_entity.id
_entity.type
_entity.pdbx_description
1 polymer ?
#
loop_
_entity_poly.entity_id
_entity_poly.type
_entity_poly.pdbx_seq_one_letter_code
_entity_poly.pdbx_strand_id
1 'polypeptide(L)'
;MALTIWRIGRSLRSICLPMTSVIAFSFLLTWIFVLYQPTDGPGLVQRMGWQSWDTVLIGLENVNQALPPQPGHGPGDDESAHVPHGGVDWWNVTQDTTTVDTTSLPLDVWSPLLPHDTGLTEIAVERCLVNPDRAPELCMPKTTKEDDALKGKWVRIPRNLNTQKGFWYLHVFYRRTRRQDAPLITDIQVLSGQFEGNEQAGWKKVATSVRDGVPGEKPLFLWYQTGKSMGEMSKEEKKNGYIMELDVLYGEDRPWYGFDRMDKPIDGEVEGKSESVWLSYRKGLKPAPKAPPLHFSHTGRFKILQIADLHFSVSFGACQDVESFDCKHSDNTTRTLISQVLAAEKPNLVVFTGDQLNGQGTSWDPRSVLAKFAVEVTDAGIPWAAVFGNHDEEDVGSLEKNGKEAQVKMMQGLPYSLVQRGPKDVHGVGNYVLKVLSPDPSKTHLLTLYFLDSGSYSKGIMDWFGFWRPTEYDYLHKDQINWFLQESARINPIERPFTPDGSKDFGDVWGREEERRQQVTPETTKLAKPNALMFFHIPLQEAYSPADKDSHNADLNVGISGLEKSGSANTNEGFFEKGVLQALESPHVEVGKKGVPEVKAIGNGHCHLTENCKRVKGVWMCFGGGGSYSGYGKVGFDRRFRIYDISDYGETVRTYKRTEKGDTVDDMFLAGSKAPPLRR
;
A
#
# COMPACT_ATOMS: atom_id res chain seq x y z
N MET A 1 70.21 33.32 20.23
CA MET A 1 69.01 32.49 19.99
C MET A 1 67.87 33.21 19.26
N ALA A 2 67.84 34.55 19.13
CA ALA A 2 66.71 35.25 18.50
C ALA A 2 66.66 35.19 16.94
N LEU A 3 67.80 34.96 16.27
CA LEU A 3 67.89 34.95 14.80
C LEU A 3 67.41 33.65 14.12
N THR A 4 67.35 32.54 14.85
CA THR A 4 66.94 31.23 14.33
C THR A 4 65.44 30.99 14.40
N ILE A 5 64.74 31.55 15.40
CA ILE A 5 63.28 31.43 15.56
C ILE A 5 62.55 32.23 14.47
N TRP A 6 63.08 33.41 14.09
CA TRP A 6 62.46 34.25 13.07
C TRP A 6 62.52 33.63 11.66
N ARG A 7 63.59 32.89 11.33
CA ARG A 7 63.72 32.16 10.06
C ARG A 7 62.77 30.97 9.99
N ILE A 8 62.58 30.24 11.09
CA ILE A 8 61.63 29.12 11.18
C ILE A 8 60.20 29.63 11.05
N GLY A 9 59.84 30.73 11.72
CA GLY A 9 58.53 31.36 11.59
C GLY A 9 58.22 31.83 10.17
N ARG A 10 59.23 32.31 9.43
CA ARG A 10 59.06 32.75 8.03
C ARG A 10 58.87 31.58 7.07
N SER A 11 59.58 30.46 7.28
CA SER A 11 59.37 29.23 6.51
C SER A 11 58.03 28.55 6.81
N LEU A 12 57.61 28.50 8.08
CA LEU A 12 56.27 28.01 8.44
C LEU A 12 55.17 28.85 7.81
N ARG A 13 55.31 30.19 7.82
CA ARG A 13 54.34 31.08 7.16
C ARG A 13 54.29 30.89 5.64
N SER A 14 55.44 30.62 5.01
CA SER A 14 55.56 30.33 3.56
C SER A 14 54.84 29.05 3.15
N ILE A 15 54.79 28.04 4.03
CA ILE A 15 54.14 26.74 3.76
C ILE A 15 52.67 26.76 4.17
N CYS A 16 52.36 27.35 5.33
CA CYS A 16 51.00 27.33 5.87
C CYS A 16 50.05 28.24 5.08
N LEU A 17 50.48 29.40 4.59
CA LEU A 17 49.58 30.31 3.83
C LEU A 17 49.01 29.68 2.54
N PRO A 18 49.82 29.07 1.65
CA PRO A 18 49.27 28.43 0.46
C PRO A 18 48.43 27.19 0.80
N MET A 19 48.82 26.39 1.81
CA MET A 19 48.00 25.25 2.23
C MET A 19 46.64 25.68 2.79
N THR A 20 46.59 26.69 3.66
CA THR A 20 45.31 27.16 4.20
C THR A 20 44.46 27.81 3.12
N SER A 21 45.07 28.48 2.14
CA SER A 21 44.35 29.04 0.99
C SER A 21 43.74 27.96 0.11
N VAL A 22 44.47 26.88 -0.18
CA VAL A 22 43.97 25.74 -0.98
C VAL A 22 42.87 25.00 -0.22
N ILE A 23 43.02 24.79 1.09
CA ILE A 23 42.01 24.12 1.92
C ILE A 23 40.75 24.99 2.01
N ALA A 24 40.88 26.28 2.27
CA ALA A 24 39.75 27.21 2.32
C ALA A 24 39.04 27.31 0.97
N PHE A 25 39.78 27.35 -0.14
CA PHE A 25 39.20 27.36 -1.48
C PHE A 25 38.50 26.04 -1.80
N SER A 26 39.04 24.90 -1.36
CA SER A 26 38.41 23.59 -1.53
C SER A 26 37.10 23.49 -0.72
N PHE A 27 37.08 24.01 0.51
CA PHE A 27 35.84 24.10 1.31
C PHE A 27 34.83 25.07 0.70
N LEU A 28 35.27 26.21 0.15
CA LEU A 28 34.41 27.15 -0.55
C LEU A 28 33.79 26.51 -1.80
N LEU A 29 34.58 25.80 -2.61
CA LEU A 29 34.09 25.08 -3.79
C LEU A 29 33.14 23.96 -3.39
N THR A 30 33.44 23.21 -2.34
CA THR A 30 32.54 22.18 -1.81
C THR A 30 31.23 22.81 -1.32
N TRP A 31 31.32 23.95 -0.65
CA TRP A 31 30.13 24.69 -0.24
C TRP A 31 29.34 25.16 -1.46
N ILE A 32 29.94 25.82 -2.46
CA ILE A 32 29.23 26.35 -3.63
C ILE A 32 28.64 25.24 -4.52
N PHE A 33 29.38 24.16 -4.78
CA PHE A 33 28.99 23.17 -5.79
C PHE A 33 28.34 21.91 -5.22
N VAL A 34 28.50 21.63 -3.93
CA VAL A 34 27.98 20.41 -3.30
C VAL A 34 26.93 20.73 -2.24
N LEU A 35 27.19 21.69 -1.35
CA LEU A 35 26.32 21.94 -0.18
C LEU A 35 25.30 23.08 -0.40
N TYR A 36 25.67 24.10 -1.17
CA TYR A 36 24.86 25.25 -1.54
C TYR A 36 24.19 24.94 -2.88
N GLN A 37 23.17 24.10 -2.82
CA GLN A 37 22.20 24.06 -3.90
C GLN A 37 21.14 25.12 -3.58
N PRO A 38 21.15 26.29 -4.25
CA PRO A 38 20.01 27.19 -4.14
C PRO A 38 18.79 26.41 -4.60
N THR A 39 17.87 26.17 -3.67
CA THR A 39 16.52 25.71 -4.02
C THR A 39 15.92 26.80 -4.89
N ASP A 40 15.79 26.54 -6.19
CA ASP A 40 14.88 27.30 -7.02
C ASP A 40 13.52 27.30 -6.31
N GLY A 41 12.93 28.49 -6.14
CA GLY A 41 11.59 28.64 -5.58
C GLY A 41 10.54 27.85 -6.40
N PRO A 42 9.26 27.87 -6.02
CA PRO A 42 8.22 26.98 -6.56
C PRO A 42 7.75 27.36 -7.98
N GLY A 43 8.67 27.69 -8.88
CA GLY A 43 8.43 27.60 -10.31
C GLY A 43 8.46 26.12 -10.69
N LEU A 44 7.37 25.64 -11.29
CA LEU A 44 7.27 24.28 -11.83
C LEU A 44 8.51 23.95 -12.67
N VAL A 45 9.40 23.10 -12.16
CA VAL A 45 10.51 22.53 -12.92
C VAL A 45 9.89 21.59 -13.97
N GLN A 46 9.50 22.13 -15.12
CA GLN A 46 9.24 21.32 -16.30
C GLN A 46 10.60 20.90 -16.86
N ARG A 47 11.00 19.67 -16.54
CA ARG A 47 12.13 19.03 -17.21
C ARG A 47 11.67 18.74 -18.63
N MET A 48 11.96 19.65 -19.57
CA MET A 48 11.75 19.35 -20.99
C MET A 48 12.57 18.11 -21.34
N GLY A 49 11.88 17.03 -21.70
CA GLY A 49 12.52 15.79 -22.12
C GLY A 49 13.41 16.04 -23.34
N TRP A 50 14.45 15.22 -23.52
CA TRP A 50 15.39 15.33 -24.64
C TRP A 50 14.76 14.96 -26.01
N GLN A 51 13.50 14.52 -26.02
CA GLN A 51 12.67 14.36 -27.22
C GLN A 51 11.55 15.41 -27.20
N SER A 52 11.69 16.49 -27.98
CA SER A 52 10.67 17.54 -28.13
C SER A 52 9.66 17.15 -29.22
N TRP A 53 8.75 16.24 -28.89
CA TRP A 53 7.61 15.90 -29.74
C TRP A 53 6.36 15.86 -28.87
N ASP A 54 5.77 17.04 -28.66
CA ASP A 54 4.47 17.16 -28.00
C ASP A 54 3.44 17.63 -29.02
N THR A 55 2.32 16.91 -29.11
CA THR A 55 1.04 17.53 -29.46
C THR A 55 0.39 17.96 -28.17
N VAL A 56 0.45 19.26 -27.87
CA VAL A 56 -0.37 19.86 -26.81
C VAL A 56 -1.82 19.77 -27.26
N LEU A 57 -2.54 18.72 -26.85
CA LEU A 57 -3.99 18.75 -26.82
C LEU A 57 -4.37 19.64 -25.65
N ILE A 58 -4.45 20.95 -25.92
CA ILE A 58 -5.13 21.88 -25.04
C ILE A 58 -6.58 21.39 -25.01
N GLY A 59 -6.95 20.70 -23.94
CA GLY A 59 -8.33 20.32 -23.69
C GLY A 59 -9.17 21.59 -23.57
N LEU A 60 -9.78 22.00 -24.68
CA LEU A 60 -10.89 22.94 -24.72
C LEU A 60 -12.20 22.27 -24.26
N GLU A 61 -12.15 21.24 -23.44
CA GLU A 61 -13.34 20.54 -22.94
C GLU A 61 -13.83 21.04 -21.58
N ASN A 62 -13.36 22.19 -21.07
CA ASN A 62 -13.94 22.82 -19.87
C ASN A 62 -14.20 24.34 -20.00
N VAL A 63 -14.35 24.87 -21.22
CA VAL A 63 -14.83 26.25 -21.42
C VAL A 63 -16.09 26.21 -22.28
N ASN A 64 -17.23 26.06 -21.62
CA ASN A 64 -18.65 26.21 -22.03
C ASN A 64 -19.42 25.01 -21.46
N GLN A 65 -20.12 25.12 -20.32
CA GLN A 65 -21.38 25.84 -20.21
C GLN A 65 -21.60 26.35 -18.77
N ALA A 66 -21.28 27.63 -18.54
CA ALA A 66 -22.05 28.45 -17.61
C ALA A 66 -22.82 29.45 -18.47
N LEU A 67 -24.01 29.05 -18.94
CA LEU A 67 -24.94 30.00 -19.53
C LEU A 67 -25.57 30.81 -18.38
N PRO A 68 -25.58 32.15 -18.46
CA PRO A 68 -26.24 32.98 -17.45
C PRO A 68 -27.76 32.79 -17.52
N PRO A 69 -28.48 32.89 -16.39
CA PRO A 69 -29.92 32.70 -16.35
C PRO A 69 -30.62 33.85 -17.09
N GLN A 70 -31.39 33.51 -18.13
CA GLN A 70 -32.36 34.41 -18.76
C GLN A 70 -33.59 34.53 -17.83
N PRO A 71 -34.15 35.74 -17.60
CA PRO A 71 -35.27 35.92 -16.71
C PRO A 71 -36.62 35.70 -17.41
N GLY A 72 -37.39 34.74 -16.87
CA GLY A 72 -38.86 34.76 -16.77
C GLY A 72 -39.67 34.48 -18.03
N HIS A 73 -40.62 33.54 -17.91
CA HIS A 73 -42.02 33.65 -18.38
C HIS A 73 -42.91 32.59 -17.70
N GLY A 74 -43.90 33.06 -16.93
CA GLY A 74 -45.30 32.59 -16.91
C GLY A 74 -45.66 31.24 -16.26
N PRO A 75 -46.70 31.18 -15.38
CA PRO A 75 -47.08 30.00 -14.60
C PRO A 75 -48.08 29.09 -15.34
N GLY A 76 -48.05 27.79 -15.06
CA GLY A 76 -49.07 26.87 -15.57
C GLY A 76 -48.84 25.42 -15.16
N ASP A 77 -49.73 24.98 -14.28
CA ASP A 77 -50.27 23.62 -14.14
C ASP A 77 -49.49 22.57 -13.31
N ASP A 78 -50.10 22.34 -12.13
CA ASP A 78 -50.12 21.12 -11.34
C ASP A 78 -50.13 19.86 -12.21
N GLU A 79 -49.12 19.01 -12.02
CA GLU A 79 -49.36 17.57 -11.97
C GLU A 79 -48.51 16.95 -10.85
N SER A 80 -49.23 16.41 -9.88
CA SER A 80 -48.75 15.58 -8.79
C SER A 80 -47.94 14.39 -9.33
N ALA A 81 -46.61 14.49 -9.24
CA ALA A 81 -45.72 13.34 -9.43
C ALA A 81 -44.97 13.10 -8.12
N HIS A 82 -45.31 11.99 -7.45
CA HIS A 82 -44.47 11.37 -6.43
C HIS A 82 -43.04 11.23 -6.99
N VAL A 83 -42.11 12.03 -6.47
CA VAL A 83 -40.68 11.89 -6.75
C VAL A 83 -40.17 10.67 -5.96
N PRO A 84 -39.61 9.64 -6.61
CA PRO A 84 -38.97 8.54 -5.90
C PRO A 84 -37.71 9.08 -5.20
N HIS A 85 -37.46 8.61 -3.97
CA HIS A 85 -36.19 8.79 -3.27
C HIS A 85 -35.04 8.26 -4.13
N GLY A 86 -34.40 9.14 -4.90
CA GLY A 86 -33.39 8.76 -5.90
C GLY A 86 -32.43 9.91 -6.19
N GLY A 87 -31.80 10.45 -5.15
CA GLY A 87 -30.61 11.28 -5.33
C GLY A 87 -29.43 10.39 -5.74
N VAL A 88 -28.54 10.90 -6.59
CA VAL A 88 -27.28 10.22 -6.89
C VAL A 88 -26.39 10.34 -5.66
N ASP A 89 -25.95 9.21 -5.10
CA ASP A 89 -25.06 9.23 -3.94
C ASP A 89 -23.76 9.99 -4.22
N TRP A 90 -23.28 10.77 -3.26
CA TRP A 90 -22.12 11.64 -3.46
C TRP A 90 -20.85 10.85 -3.82
N TRP A 91 -20.71 9.60 -3.37
CA TRP A 91 -19.56 8.75 -3.71
C TRP A 91 -19.58 8.25 -5.16
N ASN A 92 -20.72 8.29 -5.86
CA ASN A 92 -20.80 7.91 -7.27
C ASN A 92 -20.37 9.07 -8.22
N VAL A 93 -20.40 10.30 -7.73
CA VAL A 93 -20.04 11.51 -8.50
C VAL A 93 -18.69 12.11 -8.12
N THR A 94 -18.14 11.72 -6.96
CA THR A 94 -16.82 12.18 -6.52
C THR A 94 -15.75 11.36 -7.25
N GLN A 95 -15.48 11.69 -8.52
CA GLN A 95 -14.27 11.20 -9.20
C GLN A 95 -13.11 12.12 -8.86
N ASP A 96 -12.10 11.58 -8.20
CA ASP A 96 -10.85 12.30 -7.94
C ASP A 96 -10.09 12.43 -9.26
N THR A 97 -10.29 13.55 -9.97
CA THR A 97 -9.74 13.80 -11.32
C THR A 97 -8.27 14.20 -11.27
N THR A 98 -7.44 13.45 -10.54
CA THR A 98 -5.99 13.58 -10.67
C THR A 98 -5.55 12.91 -11.98
N THR A 99 -5.72 13.63 -13.08
CA THR A 99 -5.20 13.22 -14.39
C THR A 99 -3.67 13.30 -14.32
N VAL A 100 -3.01 12.13 -14.38
CA VAL A 100 -1.55 12.06 -14.44
C VAL A 100 -1.10 12.65 -15.77
N ASP A 101 -0.24 13.66 -15.71
CA ASP A 101 0.42 14.21 -16.90
C ASP A 101 1.48 13.21 -17.39
N THR A 102 1.10 12.37 -18.37
CA THR A 102 1.96 11.35 -18.97
C THR A 102 3.16 11.93 -19.71
N THR A 103 3.10 13.22 -20.10
CA THR A 103 4.19 13.91 -20.82
C THR A 103 5.39 14.19 -19.91
N SER A 104 5.13 14.40 -18.62
CA SER A 104 6.16 14.64 -17.60
C SER A 104 6.92 13.38 -17.18
N LEU A 105 6.43 12.19 -17.54
CA LEU A 105 7.03 10.92 -17.10
C LEU A 105 8.37 10.66 -17.80
N PRO A 106 9.39 10.14 -17.10
CA PRO A 106 10.70 9.85 -17.69
C PRO A 106 10.64 8.68 -18.68
N LEU A 107 11.32 8.81 -19.83
CA LEU A 107 11.37 7.73 -20.84
C LEU A 107 12.55 6.78 -20.64
N ASP A 108 13.54 7.19 -19.85
CA ASP A 108 14.81 6.50 -19.63
C ASP A 108 14.94 5.88 -18.24
N VAL A 109 13.83 5.76 -17.51
CA VAL A 109 13.77 5.16 -16.17
C VAL A 109 12.76 4.02 -16.17
N TRP A 110 13.18 2.86 -15.68
CA TRP A 110 12.27 1.75 -15.47
C TRP A 110 11.37 2.05 -14.27
N SER A 111 10.08 2.24 -14.52
CA SER A 111 9.09 2.49 -13.48
C SER A 111 7.74 1.88 -13.89
N PRO A 112 7.57 0.55 -13.68
CA PRO A 112 6.42 -0.20 -14.21
C PRO A 112 5.09 0.14 -13.52
N LEU A 113 5.13 0.95 -12.47
CA LEU A 113 3.95 1.45 -11.77
C LEU A 113 3.40 2.75 -12.39
N LEU A 114 4.19 3.47 -13.18
CA LEU A 114 3.76 4.70 -13.81
C LEU A 114 2.83 4.39 -15.01
N PRO A 115 1.75 5.16 -15.18
CA PRO A 115 0.80 4.97 -16.29
C PRO A 115 1.38 5.58 -17.58
N HIS A 116 2.48 5.01 -18.09
CA HIS A 116 3.03 5.43 -19.38
C HIS A 116 2.04 5.14 -20.53
N ASP A 117 1.88 6.11 -21.42
CA ASP A 117 1.13 6.00 -22.67
C ASP A 117 2.03 5.78 -23.89
N THR A 118 3.35 5.72 -23.70
CA THR A 118 4.34 5.52 -24.76
C THR A 118 4.66 4.06 -25.01
N GLY A 119 4.80 3.67 -26.28
CA GLY A 119 5.17 2.30 -26.66
C GLY A 119 6.66 2.01 -26.64
N LEU A 120 6.99 0.73 -26.64
CA LEU A 120 8.37 0.24 -26.79
C LEU A 120 8.76 0.13 -28.26
N THR A 121 10.03 0.34 -28.59
CA THR A 121 10.54 0.34 -29.98
C THR A 121 11.53 -0.79 -30.25
N GLU A 122 12.30 -1.18 -29.23
CA GLU A 122 13.35 -2.19 -29.34
C GLU A 122 13.54 -2.90 -28.00
N ILE A 123 13.86 -4.21 -28.04
CA ILE A 123 14.19 -5.02 -26.87
C ILE A 123 15.54 -5.71 -27.09
N ALA A 124 16.36 -5.75 -26.05
CA ALA A 124 17.61 -6.49 -26.00
C ALA A 124 17.71 -7.29 -24.69
N VAL A 125 18.55 -8.32 -24.71
CA VAL A 125 18.92 -9.09 -23.52
C VAL A 125 20.43 -9.14 -23.48
N GLU A 126 21.03 -8.68 -22.39
CA GLU A 126 22.49 -8.59 -22.27
C GLU A 126 22.99 -9.28 -21.01
N ARG A 127 24.07 -10.04 -21.19
CA ARG A 127 24.82 -10.67 -20.11
C ARG A 127 25.77 -9.69 -19.46
N CYS A 128 25.97 -9.83 -18.16
CA CYS A 128 26.81 -8.96 -17.37
C CYS A 128 27.58 -9.77 -16.32
N LEU A 129 28.91 -9.70 -16.37
CA LEU A 129 29.80 -10.45 -15.47
C LEU A 129 30.04 -9.75 -14.13
N VAL A 130 29.63 -8.49 -14.02
CA VAL A 130 29.76 -7.67 -12.81
C VAL A 130 28.39 -7.28 -12.30
N ASN A 131 28.28 -6.89 -11.02
CA ASN A 131 27.00 -6.41 -10.50
C ASN A 131 26.63 -5.09 -11.21
N PRO A 132 25.51 -5.04 -11.95
CA PRO A 132 25.18 -3.90 -12.79
C PRO A 132 24.61 -2.73 -11.98
N ASP A 133 24.30 -2.89 -10.70
CA ASP A 133 24.00 -1.76 -9.80
C ASP A 133 25.26 -0.99 -9.39
N ARG A 134 26.44 -1.60 -9.49
CA ARG A 134 27.73 -0.94 -9.21
C ARG A 134 28.41 -0.40 -10.46
N ALA A 135 28.12 -0.97 -11.63
CA ALA A 135 28.69 -0.56 -12.90
C ALA A 135 27.65 -0.66 -14.04
N PRO A 136 26.63 0.20 -14.04
CA PRO A 136 25.50 0.09 -14.97
C PRO A 136 25.93 0.21 -16.43
N GLU A 137 26.90 1.09 -16.74
CA GLU A 137 27.35 1.37 -18.11
C GLU A 137 28.09 0.20 -18.77
N LEU A 138 28.73 -0.68 -17.99
CA LEU A 138 29.54 -1.79 -18.53
C LEU A 138 28.68 -2.86 -19.23
N CYS A 139 27.39 -2.88 -18.93
CA CYS A 139 26.48 -3.95 -19.32
C CYS A 139 25.27 -3.45 -20.10
N MET A 140 25.31 -2.22 -20.59
CA MET A 140 24.29 -1.69 -21.49
C MET A 140 24.49 -2.23 -22.91
N PRO A 141 23.41 -2.52 -23.65
CA PRO A 141 23.53 -2.83 -25.07
C PRO A 141 24.15 -1.64 -25.82
N LYS A 142 24.84 -1.92 -26.92
CA LYS A 142 25.45 -0.87 -27.76
C LYS A 142 24.37 0.09 -28.26
N THR A 143 24.74 1.37 -28.37
CA THR A 143 23.86 2.43 -28.90
C THR A 143 24.65 3.49 -29.66
N THR A 144 23.98 4.17 -30.59
CA THR A 144 24.45 5.37 -31.28
C THR A 144 23.58 6.56 -30.88
N LYS A 145 24.04 7.80 -31.12
CA LYS A 145 23.23 8.99 -30.85
C LYS A 145 21.98 9.01 -31.72
N GLU A 146 22.08 8.49 -32.93
CA GLU A 146 21.01 8.35 -33.91
C GLU A 146 19.98 7.32 -33.41
N ASP A 147 20.41 6.16 -32.91
CA ASP A 147 19.51 5.18 -32.30
C ASP A 147 18.78 5.75 -31.09
N ASP A 148 19.48 6.44 -30.19
CA ASP A 148 18.86 7.08 -29.03
C ASP A 148 17.82 8.12 -29.49
N ALA A 149 18.16 8.98 -30.45
CA ALA A 149 17.26 9.99 -31.00
C ALA A 149 15.99 9.40 -31.64
N LEU A 150 16.11 8.28 -32.35
CA LEU A 150 15.01 7.66 -33.09
C LEU A 150 14.17 6.73 -32.22
N LYS A 151 14.80 5.89 -31.39
CA LYS A 151 14.14 4.79 -30.72
C LYS A 151 13.93 5.01 -29.23
N GLY A 152 14.65 5.95 -28.60
CA GLY A 152 14.73 6.01 -27.14
C GLY A 152 16.08 5.55 -26.62
N LYS A 153 16.49 6.00 -25.44
CA LYS A 153 17.63 5.41 -24.73
C LYS A 153 17.29 4.01 -24.21
N TRP A 154 18.31 3.20 -23.98
CA TRP A 154 18.14 1.91 -23.31
C TRP A 154 17.71 2.09 -21.85
N VAL A 155 16.64 1.39 -21.48
CA VAL A 155 16.14 1.24 -20.12
C VAL A 155 16.35 -0.20 -19.68
N ARG A 156 17.02 -0.38 -18.55
CA ARG A 156 17.27 -1.71 -17.96
C ARG A 156 16.14 -2.08 -17.02
N ILE A 157 15.61 -3.30 -17.15
CA ILE A 157 14.79 -3.91 -16.10
C ILE A 157 15.75 -4.39 -14.99
N PRO A 158 15.69 -3.84 -13.76
CA PRO A 158 16.66 -4.14 -12.70
C PRO A 158 16.64 -5.59 -12.21
N ARG A 159 15.56 -6.31 -12.48
CA ARG A 159 15.36 -7.70 -12.06
C ARG A 159 16.18 -8.64 -12.96
N ASN A 160 17.02 -9.45 -12.34
CA ASN A 160 17.95 -10.36 -13.00
C ASN A 160 17.23 -11.68 -13.37
N LEU A 161 17.27 -12.05 -14.65
CA LEU A 161 16.68 -13.30 -15.14
C LEU A 161 17.37 -14.54 -14.52
N ASN A 162 18.61 -14.38 -14.09
CA ASN A 162 19.46 -15.44 -13.56
C ASN A 162 19.53 -15.49 -12.02
N THR A 163 18.66 -14.78 -11.29
CA THR A 163 18.79 -14.50 -9.84
C THR A 163 19.14 -15.70 -8.95
N GLN A 164 18.67 -16.91 -9.26
CA GLN A 164 18.94 -18.11 -8.44
C GLN A 164 19.66 -19.25 -9.17
N LYS A 165 19.57 -19.34 -10.50
CA LYS A 165 20.11 -20.47 -11.27
C LYS A 165 21.30 -20.11 -12.16
N GLY A 166 21.53 -18.83 -12.47
CA GLY A 166 22.50 -18.46 -13.47
C GLY A 166 23.88 -18.11 -12.92
N PHE A 167 24.90 -18.28 -13.77
CA PHE A 167 26.30 -17.98 -13.43
C PHE A 167 26.68 -16.50 -13.52
N TRP A 168 25.89 -15.70 -14.24
CA TRP A 168 26.10 -14.27 -14.44
C TRP A 168 24.78 -13.51 -14.42
N TYR A 169 24.84 -12.19 -14.30
CA TYR A 169 23.65 -11.34 -14.38
C TYR A 169 23.15 -11.31 -15.83
N LEU A 170 21.86 -11.45 -16.02
CA LEU A 170 21.20 -11.40 -17.32
C LEU A 170 20.00 -10.47 -17.20
N HIS A 171 20.01 -9.38 -17.98
CA HIS A 171 18.98 -8.35 -17.89
C HIS A 171 18.31 -8.13 -19.22
N VAL A 172 17.01 -7.82 -19.15
CA VAL A 172 16.23 -7.32 -20.28
C VAL A 172 16.36 -5.80 -20.34
N PHE A 173 16.52 -5.29 -21.54
CA PHE A 173 16.56 -3.87 -21.85
C PHE A 173 15.50 -3.56 -22.88
N TYR A 174 14.86 -2.40 -22.77
CA TYR A 174 13.98 -1.90 -23.82
C TYR A 174 14.30 -0.44 -24.15
N ARG A 175 13.83 0.01 -25.30
CA ARG A 175 13.79 1.42 -25.68
C ARG A 175 12.35 1.89 -25.76
N ARG A 176 12.15 3.17 -25.44
CA ARG A 176 10.85 3.83 -25.44
C ARG A 176 10.99 5.23 -26.03
N THR A 177 10.00 5.64 -26.82
CA THR A 177 10.00 6.98 -27.43
C THR A 177 8.60 7.60 -27.49
N ARG A 178 8.55 8.94 -27.55
CA ARG A 178 7.34 9.72 -27.87
C ARG A 178 7.19 10.04 -29.34
N ARG A 179 8.16 9.66 -30.18
CA ARG A 179 8.11 9.92 -31.62
C ARG A 179 6.88 9.29 -32.26
N GLN A 180 6.22 10.06 -33.11
CA GLN A 180 5.01 9.62 -33.82
C GLN A 180 5.32 8.76 -35.05
N ASP A 181 6.57 8.76 -35.53
CA ASP A 181 7.02 8.05 -36.73
C ASP A 181 7.81 6.77 -36.42
N ALA A 182 8.06 6.46 -35.15
CA ALA A 182 8.78 5.26 -34.75
C ALA A 182 7.82 4.04 -34.71
N PRO A 183 8.16 2.92 -35.40
CA PRO A 183 7.41 1.67 -35.28
C PRO A 183 7.40 1.15 -33.85
N LEU A 184 6.22 0.81 -33.34
CA LEU A 184 6.04 0.32 -31.97
C LEU A 184 5.91 -1.19 -31.89
N ILE A 185 6.34 -1.76 -30.77
CA ILE A 185 6.21 -3.19 -30.48
C ILE A 185 4.75 -3.50 -30.16
N THR A 186 4.11 -4.36 -30.96
CA THR A 186 2.70 -4.73 -30.84
C THR A 186 2.48 -6.08 -30.18
N ASP A 187 3.48 -6.95 -30.26
CA ASP A 187 3.40 -8.32 -29.73
C ASP A 187 4.79 -8.85 -29.35
N ILE A 188 4.81 -9.81 -28.43
CA ILE A 188 6.02 -10.42 -27.87
C ILE A 188 5.78 -11.90 -27.55
N GLN A 189 6.78 -12.74 -27.83
CA GLN A 189 6.69 -14.18 -27.63
C GLN A 189 8.04 -14.76 -27.23
N VAL A 190 8.02 -15.93 -26.57
CA VAL A 190 9.23 -16.62 -26.11
C VAL A 190 9.27 -18.04 -26.70
N LEU A 191 10.26 -18.32 -27.55
CA LEU A 191 10.32 -19.54 -28.39
C LEU A 191 11.70 -20.20 -28.36
N SER A 192 11.74 -21.53 -28.43
CA SER A 192 12.95 -22.36 -28.34
C SER A 192 13.73 -22.52 -29.66
N GLY A 193 13.44 -21.71 -30.69
CA GLY A 193 14.00 -21.91 -32.03
C GLY A 193 13.50 -20.91 -33.08
N GLN A 194 13.48 -21.34 -34.35
CA GLN A 194 12.93 -20.57 -35.48
C GLN A 194 11.41 -20.53 -35.41
N PHE A 195 10.83 -19.43 -35.89
CA PHE A 195 9.39 -19.23 -36.03
C PHE A 195 8.85 -20.20 -37.10
N GLU A 196 7.97 -21.14 -36.74
CA GLU A 196 7.32 -22.03 -37.71
C GLU A 196 6.08 -21.32 -38.27
N GLY A 197 6.27 -20.57 -39.37
CA GLY A 197 5.18 -19.91 -40.08
C GLY A 197 5.68 -19.07 -41.27
N ASN A 198 4.93 -19.10 -42.38
CA ASN A 198 5.16 -18.20 -43.51
C ASN A 198 4.76 -16.77 -43.10
N GLU A 199 5.61 -15.81 -43.49
CA GLU A 199 5.52 -14.34 -43.31
C GLU A 199 6.16 -13.76 -42.03
N GLN A 200 7.47 -13.58 -42.13
CA GLN A 200 8.37 -12.80 -41.25
C GLN A 200 8.06 -11.29 -41.20
N ALA A 201 6.82 -10.84 -41.49
CA ALA A 201 6.51 -9.42 -41.54
C ALA A 201 6.54 -8.79 -40.13
N GLY A 202 7.68 -8.19 -39.79
CA GLY A 202 7.86 -7.35 -38.60
C GLY A 202 8.36 -8.05 -37.34
N TRP A 203 8.50 -9.38 -37.32
CA TRP A 203 9.05 -10.13 -36.18
C TRP A 203 10.58 -10.05 -36.11
N LYS A 204 11.12 -9.73 -34.94
CA LYS A 204 12.55 -9.62 -34.66
C LYS A 204 12.95 -10.55 -33.52
N LYS A 205 14.02 -11.30 -33.72
CA LYS A 205 14.62 -12.17 -32.71
C LYS A 205 15.62 -11.39 -31.87
N VAL A 206 15.53 -11.45 -30.55
CA VAL A 206 16.59 -10.97 -29.65
C VAL A 206 17.80 -11.92 -29.74
N ALA A 207 18.99 -11.36 -29.90
CA ALA A 207 20.20 -12.13 -30.19
C ALA A 207 20.59 -13.08 -29.04
N THR A 208 20.51 -12.60 -27.80
CA THR A 208 20.86 -13.35 -26.60
C THR A 208 19.67 -14.17 -26.11
N SER A 209 19.93 -15.42 -25.74
CA SER A 209 18.94 -16.29 -25.09
C SER A 209 18.53 -15.70 -23.73
N VAL A 210 17.24 -15.74 -23.39
CA VAL A 210 16.77 -15.42 -22.03
C VAL A 210 17.24 -16.44 -20.99
N ARG A 211 17.77 -17.58 -21.45
CA ARG A 211 18.40 -18.64 -20.64
C ARG A 211 19.93 -18.61 -20.63
N ASP A 212 20.54 -17.55 -21.16
CA ASP A 212 22.00 -17.45 -21.21
C ASP A 212 22.60 -17.48 -19.80
N GLY A 213 23.44 -18.49 -19.52
CA GLY A 213 24.04 -18.68 -18.20
C GLY A 213 23.26 -19.58 -17.25
N VAL A 214 22.10 -20.14 -17.66
CA VAL A 214 21.37 -21.16 -16.90
C VAL A 214 21.90 -22.55 -17.28
N PRO A 215 22.51 -23.31 -16.35
CA PRO A 215 23.08 -24.62 -16.64
C PRO A 215 22.03 -25.66 -17.04
N GLY A 216 22.32 -26.46 -18.06
CA GLY A 216 21.49 -27.60 -18.47
C GLY A 216 20.23 -27.27 -19.29
N GLU A 217 19.89 -25.98 -19.41
CA GLU A 217 18.70 -25.54 -20.13
C GLU A 217 18.96 -25.28 -21.62
N LYS A 218 18.00 -25.66 -22.48
CA LYS A 218 18.06 -25.34 -23.92
C LYS A 218 17.83 -23.84 -24.15
N PRO A 219 18.48 -23.22 -25.17
CA PRO A 219 18.28 -21.81 -25.49
C PRO A 219 16.81 -21.47 -25.74
N LEU A 220 16.39 -20.32 -25.23
CA LEU A 220 15.05 -19.79 -25.37
C LEU A 220 15.18 -18.31 -25.73
N PHE A 221 14.50 -17.86 -26.77
CA PHE A 221 14.69 -16.53 -27.33
C PHE A 221 13.41 -15.71 -27.22
N LEU A 222 13.57 -14.44 -26.87
CA LEU A 222 12.50 -13.45 -26.96
C LEU A 222 12.38 -12.98 -28.41
N TRP A 223 11.15 -12.95 -28.90
CA TRP A 223 10.76 -12.41 -30.19
C TRP A 223 9.78 -11.28 -29.97
N TYR A 224 9.86 -10.23 -30.78
CA TYR A 224 8.93 -9.13 -30.73
C TYR A 224 8.54 -8.66 -32.13
N GLN A 225 7.29 -8.26 -32.31
CA GLN A 225 6.78 -7.74 -33.57
C GLN A 225 6.69 -6.22 -33.50
N THR A 226 7.25 -5.53 -34.49
CA THR A 226 7.02 -4.09 -34.68
C THR A 226 5.89 -3.86 -35.68
N GLY A 227 4.90 -3.06 -35.30
CA GLY A 227 3.77 -2.67 -36.14
C GLY A 227 3.80 -1.19 -36.51
N LYS A 228 2.61 -0.59 -36.60
CA LYS A 228 2.40 0.83 -36.92
C LYS A 228 3.13 1.76 -35.95
N SER A 229 3.43 2.98 -36.39
CA SER A 229 3.85 4.06 -35.49
C SER A 229 2.64 4.74 -34.84
N MET A 230 2.84 5.51 -33.76
CA MET A 230 1.71 6.23 -33.14
C MET A 230 0.99 7.18 -34.11
N GLY A 231 1.71 7.80 -35.05
CA GLY A 231 1.12 8.70 -36.05
C GLY A 231 0.16 7.99 -37.02
N GLU A 232 0.32 6.69 -37.22
CA GLU A 232 -0.49 5.86 -38.12
C GLU A 232 -1.67 5.17 -37.42
N MET A 233 -1.68 5.17 -36.09
CA MET A 233 -2.71 4.49 -35.27
C MET A 233 -3.97 5.35 -35.09
N SER A 234 -5.13 4.69 -35.17
CA SER A 234 -6.42 5.22 -34.68
C SER A 234 -6.42 5.46 -33.17
N LYS A 235 -7.44 6.14 -32.64
CA LYS A 235 -7.55 6.40 -31.18
C LYS A 235 -7.66 5.10 -30.38
N GLU A 236 -8.38 4.12 -30.90
CA GLU A 236 -8.58 2.81 -30.29
C GLU A 236 -7.28 2.00 -30.30
N GLU A 237 -6.55 2.00 -31.43
CA GLU A 237 -5.22 1.38 -31.54
C GLU A 237 -4.22 2.03 -30.58
N LYS A 238 -4.29 3.35 -30.36
CA LYS A 238 -3.44 4.05 -29.38
C LYS A 238 -3.69 3.61 -27.94
N LYS A 239 -4.89 3.16 -27.62
CA LYS A 239 -5.25 2.75 -26.27
C LYS A 239 -4.71 1.36 -25.91
N ASN A 240 -4.77 0.41 -26.86
CA ASN A 240 -4.58 -1.02 -26.59
C ASN A 240 -3.62 -1.75 -27.57
N GLY A 241 -3.11 -1.06 -28.60
CA GLY A 241 -2.47 -1.69 -29.76
C GLY A 241 -1.01 -2.10 -29.57
N TYR A 242 -0.34 -1.64 -28.51
CA TYR A 242 1.10 -1.84 -28.33
C TYR A 242 1.52 -2.15 -26.90
N ILE A 243 2.70 -2.75 -26.79
CA ILE A 243 3.39 -3.03 -25.54
C ILE A 243 3.95 -1.71 -24.99
N MET A 244 3.52 -1.36 -23.79
CA MET A 244 3.91 -0.14 -23.09
C MET A 244 5.04 -0.38 -22.08
N GLU A 245 5.08 -1.56 -21.46
CA GLU A 245 6.03 -1.85 -20.38
C GLU A 245 6.38 -3.33 -20.33
N LEU A 246 7.60 -3.64 -19.85
CA LEU A 246 8.07 -4.98 -19.56
C LEU A 246 8.51 -5.07 -18.09
N ASP A 247 8.28 -6.25 -17.50
CA ASP A 247 8.72 -6.56 -16.14
C ASP A 247 9.12 -8.05 -16.05
N VAL A 248 9.88 -8.39 -15.03
CA VAL A 248 10.25 -9.77 -14.71
C VAL A 248 9.48 -10.15 -13.46
N LEU A 249 8.78 -11.27 -13.47
CA LEU A 249 8.12 -11.82 -12.30
C LEU A 249 8.96 -12.97 -11.76
N TYR A 250 9.10 -13.04 -10.44
CA TYR A 250 9.61 -14.24 -9.76
C TYR A 250 8.45 -14.98 -9.09
N GLY A 251 8.44 -16.30 -9.20
CA GLY A 251 7.43 -17.19 -8.66
C GLY A 251 6.25 -17.47 -9.60
N GLU A 252 5.43 -18.45 -9.19
CA GLU A 252 4.39 -19.09 -10.00
C GLU A 252 3.03 -18.36 -10.08
N ASP A 253 2.83 -17.26 -9.33
CA ASP A 253 1.53 -16.57 -9.26
C ASP A 253 1.38 -15.51 -10.38
N ARG A 254 0.32 -14.69 -10.30
CA ARG A 254 0.03 -13.63 -11.26
C ARG A 254 1.04 -12.49 -11.17
N PRO A 255 1.31 -11.81 -12.30
CA PRO A 255 2.13 -10.62 -12.32
C PRO A 255 1.37 -9.42 -11.70
N TRP A 256 2.09 -8.31 -11.57
CA TRP A 256 1.54 -7.04 -11.09
C TRP A 256 0.27 -6.64 -11.86
N TYR A 257 -0.65 -5.92 -11.22
CA TYR A 257 -1.89 -5.49 -11.85
C TYR A 257 -1.66 -4.81 -13.21
N GLY A 258 -2.46 -5.19 -14.21
CA GLY A 258 -2.38 -4.70 -15.59
C GLY A 258 -1.28 -5.36 -16.43
N PHE A 259 -0.41 -6.19 -15.86
CA PHE A 259 0.53 -7.00 -16.62
C PHE A 259 -0.08 -8.36 -16.96
N ASP A 260 0.31 -8.86 -18.13
CA ASP A 260 0.09 -10.21 -18.58
C ASP A 260 1.42 -10.98 -18.47
N ARG A 261 1.37 -12.27 -18.16
CA ARG A 261 2.55 -13.14 -18.02
C ARG A 261 2.74 -13.94 -19.30
N MET A 262 4.00 -14.17 -19.70
CA MET A 262 4.29 -15.07 -20.83
C MET A 262 3.93 -16.52 -20.52
N ASP A 263 3.70 -17.30 -21.57
CA ASP A 263 3.26 -18.70 -21.47
C ASP A 263 4.31 -19.68 -20.95
N LYS A 264 5.61 -19.30 -20.93
CA LYS A 264 6.71 -20.18 -20.55
C LYS A 264 7.63 -19.54 -19.52
N PRO A 265 8.05 -20.28 -18.48
CA PRO A 265 9.07 -19.82 -17.57
C PRO A 265 10.43 -19.79 -18.27
N ILE A 266 11.21 -18.76 -17.94
CA ILE A 266 12.54 -18.54 -18.48
C ILE A 266 13.47 -19.66 -18.02
N ASP A 267 13.38 -20.09 -16.77
CA ASP A 267 14.39 -20.90 -16.10
C ASP A 267 14.10 -22.42 -16.11
N GLY A 268 13.12 -22.84 -16.92
CA GLY A 268 12.70 -24.24 -17.11
C GLY A 268 11.71 -24.74 -16.05
N GLU A 269 10.89 -25.74 -16.40
CA GLU A 269 10.04 -26.46 -15.44
C GLU A 269 10.94 -27.36 -14.58
N VAL A 270 11.29 -26.92 -13.36
CA VAL A 270 11.98 -27.77 -12.39
C VAL A 270 11.23 -27.71 -11.08
N GLU A 271 10.62 -28.84 -10.69
CA GLU A 271 10.17 -29.07 -9.32
C GLU A 271 11.40 -29.00 -8.39
N GLY A 272 11.55 -27.93 -7.60
CA GLY A 272 12.69 -27.79 -6.68
C GLY A 272 12.95 -26.37 -6.16
N LYS A 273 13.96 -26.27 -5.27
CA LYS A 273 14.35 -25.18 -4.33
C LYS A 273 14.53 -23.74 -4.87
N SER A 274 14.18 -23.45 -6.11
CA SER A 274 14.36 -22.14 -6.75
C SER A 274 13.05 -21.65 -7.33
N GLU A 275 12.80 -20.36 -7.19
CA GLU A 275 11.65 -19.64 -7.74
C GLU A 275 11.74 -19.55 -9.26
N SER A 276 10.62 -19.82 -9.93
CA SER A 276 10.53 -19.64 -11.37
C SER A 276 10.66 -18.18 -11.77
N VAL A 277 11.16 -17.93 -12.97
CA VAL A 277 11.37 -16.60 -13.52
C VAL A 277 10.54 -16.44 -14.78
N TRP A 278 9.70 -15.41 -14.81
CA TRP A 278 8.80 -15.15 -15.93
C TRP A 278 9.05 -13.76 -16.50
N LEU A 279 8.88 -13.62 -17.81
CA LEU A 279 8.67 -12.30 -18.40
C LEU A 279 7.18 -11.95 -18.30
N SER A 280 6.93 -10.67 -18.05
CA SER A 280 5.59 -10.10 -18.03
C SER A 280 5.59 -8.77 -18.78
N TYR A 281 4.42 -8.38 -19.29
CA TYR A 281 4.29 -7.20 -20.13
C TYR A 281 2.95 -6.51 -19.92
N ARG A 282 2.91 -5.21 -20.18
CA ARG A 282 1.68 -4.44 -20.21
C ARG A 282 1.36 -4.04 -21.64
N LYS A 283 0.24 -4.53 -22.16
CA LYS A 283 -0.33 -4.10 -23.43
C LYS A 283 -1.47 -3.12 -23.18
N GLY A 284 -1.33 -1.92 -23.72
CA GLY A 284 -2.29 -0.83 -23.50
C GLY A 284 -2.30 -0.25 -22.09
N LEU A 285 -2.98 0.88 -21.94
CA LEU A 285 -3.07 1.59 -20.67
C LEU A 285 -4.16 0.95 -19.79
N LYS A 286 -3.72 0.21 -18.76
CA LYS A 286 -4.59 -0.42 -17.75
C LYS A 286 -4.36 0.24 -16.36
N PRO A 287 -4.97 1.41 -16.08
CA PRO A 287 -4.79 2.07 -14.78
C PRO A 287 -5.47 1.27 -13.67
N ALA A 288 -4.85 1.21 -12.50
CA ALA A 288 -5.45 0.56 -11.33
C ALA A 288 -6.70 1.34 -10.88
N PRO A 289 -7.85 0.67 -10.65
CA PRO A 289 -9.06 1.33 -10.16
C PRO A 289 -8.81 1.88 -8.74
N LYS A 290 -9.35 3.07 -8.48
CA LYS A 290 -9.22 3.76 -7.20
C LYS A 290 -10.25 3.26 -6.20
N ALA A 291 -9.89 3.28 -4.92
CA ALA A 291 -10.83 3.01 -3.85
C ALA A 291 -11.93 4.09 -3.82
N PRO A 292 -13.23 3.73 -3.77
CA PRO A 292 -14.25 4.70 -3.42
C PRO A 292 -14.00 5.26 -2.02
N PRO A 293 -14.46 6.49 -1.73
CA PRO A 293 -14.42 7.05 -0.37
C PRO A 293 -15.11 6.11 0.62
N LEU A 294 -14.57 5.99 1.84
CA LEU A 294 -15.21 5.17 2.88
C LEU A 294 -16.45 5.89 3.42
N HIS A 295 -17.58 5.20 3.40
CA HIS A 295 -18.84 5.75 3.89
C HIS A 295 -19.70 4.67 4.56
N PHE A 296 -20.56 5.09 5.48
CA PHE A 296 -21.62 4.24 6.01
C PHE A 296 -22.70 4.00 4.94
N SER A 297 -23.41 2.88 5.04
CA SER A 297 -24.64 2.70 4.27
C SER A 297 -25.72 3.69 4.71
N HIS A 298 -26.76 3.86 3.89
CA HIS A 298 -28.00 4.58 4.27
C HIS A 298 -28.72 3.98 5.49
N THR A 299 -28.35 2.77 5.92
CA THR A 299 -28.85 2.14 7.14
C THR A 299 -27.90 2.31 8.33
N GLY A 300 -26.84 3.13 8.19
CA GLY A 300 -25.85 3.37 9.24
C GLY A 300 -24.93 2.20 9.55
N ARG A 301 -24.68 1.30 8.58
CA ARG A 301 -23.78 0.14 8.76
C ARG A 301 -22.46 0.32 8.02
N PHE A 302 -21.39 -0.18 8.62
CA PHE A 302 -20.06 -0.27 8.03
C PHE A 302 -19.34 -1.50 8.61
N LYS A 303 -18.83 -2.38 7.76
CA LYS A 303 -18.17 -3.62 8.19
C LYS A 303 -16.70 -3.64 7.77
N ILE A 304 -15.84 -4.01 8.71
CA ILE A 304 -14.40 -4.19 8.49
C ILE A 304 -14.05 -5.66 8.69
N LEU A 305 -13.35 -6.25 7.72
CA LEU A 305 -12.71 -7.56 7.86
C LEU A 305 -11.21 -7.35 8.15
N GLN A 306 -10.74 -7.85 9.29
CA GLN A 306 -9.33 -7.88 9.63
C GLN A 306 -8.71 -9.20 9.16
N ILE A 307 -7.65 -9.10 8.35
CA ILE A 307 -6.84 -10.23 7.90
C ILE A 307 -5.43 -10.03 8.47
N ALA A 308 -4.96 -10.99 9.25
CA ALA A 308 -3.66 -10.90 9.90
C ALA A 308 -2.75 -12.04 9.43
N ASP A 309 -1.45 -11.73 9.29
CA ASP A 309 -0.36 -12.70 9.19
C ASP A 309 -0.52 -13.63 7.98
N LEU A 310 -0.51 -13.06 6.77
CA LEU A 310 -0.61 -13.84 5.53
C LEU A 310 0.63 -14.68 5.28
N HIS A 311 1.82 -14.17 5.56
CA HIS A 311 3.09 -14.88 5.36
C HIS A 311 3.26 -15.43 3.94
N PHE A 312 2.98 -14.63 2.91
CA PHE A 312 3.19 -15.08 1.54
C PHE A 312 4.68 -14.97 1.15
N SER A 313 5.14 -15.97 0.41
CA SER A 313 6.50 -16.06 -0.14
C SER A 313 6.51 -15.65 -1.62
N VAL A 314 7.66 -15.65 -2.30
CA VAL A 314 7.74 -15.37 -3.74
C VAL A 314 6.92 -16.40 -4.54
N SER A 315 7.20 -17.69 -4.37
CA SER A 315 6.28 -18.75 -4.83
C SER A 315 5.30 -19.18 -3.76
N PHE A 316 4.47 -20.17 -4.10
CA PHE A 316 3.56 -20.81 -3.16
C PHE A 316 4.32 -21.43 -2.00
N GLY A 317 3.96 -21.03 -0.78
CA GLY A 317 4.51 -21.60 0.45
C GLY A 317 4.04 -23.04 0.70
N ALA A 318 4.71 -23.70 1.64
CA ALA A 318 4.23 -24.92 2.26
C ALA A 318 3.19 -24.59 3.33
N CYS A 319 2.16 -25.43 3.47
CA CYS A 319 1.17 -25.21 4.51
C CYS A 319 1.76 -25.50 5.89
N GLN A 320 1.59 -24.55 6.81
CA GLN A 320 2.08 -24.65 8.17
C GLN A 320 1.00 -25.20 9.10
N ASP A 321 1.41 -26.13 9.97
CA ASP A 321 0.63 -26.63 11.11
C ASP A 321 -0.77 -27.18 10.77
N VAL A 322 -0.90 -27.87 9.62
CA VAL A 322 -2.14 -28.52 9.16
C VAL A 322 -2.13 -30.02 9.41
N GLU A 323 -3.30 -30.61 9.69
CA GLU A 323 -3.46 -32.07 9.84
C GLU A 323 -3.38 -32.82 8.50
N SER A 324 -3.82 -32.19 7.42
CA SER A 324 -3.94 -32.82 6.11
C SER A 324 -2.68 -32.66 5.27
N PHE A 325 -2.15 -33.78 4.78
CA PHE A 325 -1.08 -33.84 3.78
C PHE A 325 -1.51 -33.30 2.40
N ASP A 326 -2.80 -33.00 2.18
CA ASP A 326 -3.31 -32.54 0.89
C ASP A 326 -3.12 -31.04 0.63
N CYS A 327 -2.67 -30.28 1.64
CA CYS A 327 -2.38 -28.86 1.49
C CYS A 327 -1.02 -28.66 0.78
N LYS A 328 -1.05 -28.62 -0.56
CA LYS A 328 0.15 -28.50 -1.41
C LYS A 328 0.62 -27.06 -1.62
N HIS A 329 -0.31 -26.10 -1.66
CA HIS A 329 -0.02 -24.69 -1.92
C HIS A 329 -0.77 -23.83 -0.89
N SER A 330 -0.02 -23.27 0.07
CA SER A 330 -0.59 -22.53 1.19
C SER A 330 -1.30 -21.26 0.75
N ASP A 331 -0.73 -20.52 -0.21
CA ASP A 331 -1.32 -19.28 -0.71
C ASP A 331 -2.67 -19.53 -1.40
N ASN A 332 -2.78 -20.56 -2.24
CA ASN A 332 -4.04 -20.89 -2.93
C ASN A 332 -5.14 -21.30 -1.94
N THR A 333 -4.76 -22.08 -0.93
CA THR A 333 -5.69 -22.51 0.12
C THR A 333 -6.15 -21.30 0.94
N THR A 334 -5.22 -20.41 1.29
CA THR A 334 -5.50 -19.15 2.00
C THR A 334 -6.40 -18.24 1.18
N ARG A 335 -6.14 -18.07 -0.11
CA ARG A 335 -6.94 -17.24 -1.02
C ARG A 335 -8.36 -17.80 -1.18
N THR A 336 -8.50 -19.11 -1.31
CA THR A 336 -9.82 -19.77 -1.35
C THR A 336 -10.60 -19.46 -0.07
N LEU A 337 -9.96 -19.57 1.09
CA LEU A 337 -10.56 -19.25 2.37
C LEU A 337 -10.95 -17.76 2.48
N ILE A 338 -10.06 -16.84 2.09
CA ILE A 338 -10.36 -15.41 2.06
C ILE A 338 -11.58 -15.13 1.16
N SER A 339 -11.63 -15.72 -0.04
CA SER A 339 -12.74 -15.56 -0.98
C SER A 339 -14.08 -16.00 -0.37
N GLN A 340 -14.09 -17.14 0.34
CA GLN A 340 -15.28 -17.62 1.06
C GLN A 340 -15.74 -16.65 2.16
N VAL A 341 -14.79 -16.12 2.95
CA VAL A 341 -15.09 -15.17 4.02
C VAL A 341 -15.58 -13.84 3.46
N LEU A 342 -14.98 -13.33 2.37
CA LEU A 342 -15.45 -12.13 1.68
C LEU A 342 -16.87 -12.30 1.16
N ALA A 343 -17.20 -13.45 0.57
CA ALA A 343 -18.54 -13.76 0.08
C ALA A 343 -19.58 -13.84 1.22
N ALA A 344 -19.20 -14.43 2.35
CA ALA A 344 -20.07 -14.58 3.53
C ALA A 344 -20.29 -13.25 4.26
N GLU A 345 -19.23 -12.45 4.45
CA GLU A 345 -19.26 -11.27 5.30
C GLU A 345 -19.57 -9.98 4.57
N LYS A 346 -19.19 -9.87 3.28
CA LYS A 346 -19.36 -8.67 2.44
C LYS A 346 -18.89 -7.38 3.13
N PRO A 347 -17.61 -7.30 3.52
CA PRO A 347 -17.09 -6.13 4.22
C PRO A 347 -17.05 -4.89 3.31
N ASN A 348 -17.13 -3.71 3.92
CA ASN A 348 -16.93 -2.43 3.24
C ASN A 348 -15.43 -2.05 3.16
N LEU A 349 -14.62 -2.63 4.04
CA LEU A 349 -13.18 -2.41 4.12
C LEU A 349 -12.48 -3.69 4.58
N VAL A 350 -11.34 -4.02 3.98
CA VAL A 350 -10.40 -5.00 4.52
C VAL A 350 -9.20 -4.30 5.14
N VAL A 351 -8.76 -4.75 6.32
CA VAL A 351 -7.55 -4.27 6.98
C VAL A 351 -6.56 -5.42 7.13
N PHE A 352 -5.40 -5.31 6.48
CA PHE A 352 -4.28 -6.22 6.66
C PHE A 352 -3.40 -5.77 7.83
N THR A 353 -3.28 -6.58 8.89
CA THR A 353 -2.62 -6.18 10.15
C THR A 353 -1.19 -6.70 10.32
N GLY A 354 -0.38 -6.54 9.28
CA GLY A 354 1.04 -6.93 9.25
C GLY A 354 1.32 -8.34 8.73
N ASP A 355 2.60 -8.59 8.49
CA ASP A 355 3.16 -9.85 7.97
C ASP A 355 2.42 -10.35 6.72
N GLN A 356 2.29 -9.45 5.74
CA GLN A 356 1.83 -9.86 4.42
C GLN A 356 2.88 -10.73 3.72
N LEU A 357 4.15 -10.42 3.93
CA LEU A 357 5.30 -11.19 3.46
C LEU A 357 5.79 -12.12 4.58
N ASN A 358 6.27 -13.30 4.19
CA ASN A 358 6.74 -14.31 5.15
C ASN A 358 8.07 -13.98 5.82
N GLY A 359 8.93 -13.18 5.19
CA GLY A 359 10.34 -13.10 5.59
C GLY A 359 11.08 -14.43 5.41
N GLN A 360 12.05 -14.66 6.29
CA GLN A 360 12.76 -15.92 6.47
C GLN A 360 13.45 -16.51 5.21
N GLY A 361 13.89 -15.65 4.31
CA GLY A 361 14.57 -15.96 3.06
C GLY A 361 13.63 -16.34 1.91
N THR A 362 12.33 -16.29 2.11
CA THR A 362 11.32 -16.76 1.14
C THR A 362 10.55 -15.62 0.45
N SER A 363 10.70 -14.39 0.95
CA SER A 363 10.07 -13.17 0.44
C SER A 363 11.09 -12.14 -0.03
N TRP A 364 12.27 -12.62 -0.47
CA TRP A 364 13.41 -11.83 -0.94
C TRP A 364 13.09 -10.87 -2.09
N ASP A 365 11.94 -11.04 -2.75
CA ASP A 365 11.38 -10.08 -3.69
C ASP A 365 9.97 -9.62 -3.26
N PRO A 366 9.86 -8.50 -2.52
CA PRO A 366 8.59 -7.96 -2.07
C PRO A 366 7.61 -7.66 -3.20
N ARG A 367 8.10 -7.24 -4.37
CA ARG A 367 7.25 -6.88 -5.51
C ARG A 367 6.44 -8.09 -6.02
N SER A 368 7.05 -9.26 -6.10
CA SER A 368 6.36 -10.52 -6.45
C SER A 368 5.29 -10.88 -5.44
N VAL A 369 5.55 -10.70 -4.13
CA VAL A 369 4.57 -11.01 -3.08
C VAL A 369 3.43 -9.99 -3.07
N LEU A 370 3.76 -8.70 -3.15
CA LEU A 370 2.79 -7.60 -3.17
C LEU A 370 1.86 -7.65 -4.39
N ALA A 371 2.30 -8.27 -5.50
CA ALA A 371 1.44 -8.50 -6.67
C ALA A 371 0.27 -9.46 -6.40
N LYS A 372 0.39 -10.33 -5.38
CA LYS A 372 -0.57 -11.42 -5.12
C LYS A 372 -1.33 -11.36 -3.80
N PHE A 373 -0.80 -10.74 -2.75
CA PHE A 373 -1.35 -10.88 -1.38
C PHE A 373 -2.81 -10.40 -1.24
N ALA A 374 -3.19 -9.32 -1.93
CA ALA A 374 -4.50 -8.69 -1.81
C ALA A 374 -5.47 -9.08 -2.94
N VAL A 375 -5.13 -10.04 -3.80
CA VAL A 375 -5.83 -10.27 -5.06
C VAL A 375 -7.32 -10.52 -4.88
N GLU A 376 -7.70 -11.40 -3.95
CA GLU A 376 -9.11 -11.73 -3.69
C GLU A 376 -9.92 -10.50 -3.25
N VAL A 377 -9.29 -9.59 -2.50
CA VAL A 377 -9.91 -8.33 -2.04
C VAL A 377 -10.04 -7.34 -3.20
N THR A 378 -9.00 -7.23 -4.01
CA THR A 378 -8.98 -6.32 -5.16
C THR A 378 -9.93 -6.76 -6.29
N ASP A 379 -10.00 -8.06 -6.57
CA ASP A 379 -10.88 -8.61 -7.60
C ASP A 379 -12.36 -8.53 -7.14
N ALA A 380 -12.61 -8.56 -5.83
CA ALA A 380 -13.92 -8.29 -5.24
C ALA A 380 -14.32 -6.80 -5.22
N GLY A 381 -13.41 -5.88 -5.63
CA GLY A 381 -13.70 -4.44 -5.66
C GLY A 381 -13.76 -3.78 -4.28
N ILE A 382 -13.16 -4.40 -3.26
CA ILE A 382 -13.27 -3.94 -1.87
C ILE A 382 -12.06 -3.04 -1.54
N PRO A 383 -12.30 -1.83 -1.00
CA PRO A 383 -11.22 -0.99 -0.45
C PRO A 383 -10.42 -1.72 0.61
N TRP A 384 -9.11 -1.48 0.66
CA TRP A 384 -8.27 -2.09 1.68
C TRP A 384 -7.17 -1.16 2.21
N ALA A 385 -6.81 -1.38 3.46
CA ALA A 385 -5.72 -0.71 4.16
C ALA A 385 -4.76 -1.77 4.73
N ALA A 386 -3.52 -1.37 5.00
CA ALA A 386 -2.49 -2.27 5.53
C ALA A 386 -1.55 -1.55 6.50
N VAL A 387 -1.06 -2.28 7.49
CA VAL A 387 0.11 -1.94 8.31
C VAL A 387 1.19 -2.99 8.11
N PHE A 388 2.44 -2.59 8.33
CA PHE A 388 3.57 -3.50 8.29
C PHE A 388 3.70 -4.30 9.58
N GLY A 389 4.20 -5.52 9.46
CA GLY A 389 4.69 -6.35 10.53
C GLY A 389 6.20 -6.54 10.51
N ASN A 390 6.70 -7.39 11.41
CA ASN A 390 8.14 -7.60 11.57
C ASN A 390 8.76 -8.44 10.44
N HIS A 391 7.98 -9.26 9.75
CA HIS A 391 8.46 -10.07 8.63
C HIS A 391 8.50 -9.30 7.30
N ASP A 392 7.73 -8.21 7.17
CA ASP A 392 7.56 -7.50 5.90
C ASP A 392 8.83 -6.86 5.32
N GLU A 393 9.88 -6.67 6.13
CA GLU A 393 11.18 -6.16 5.66
C GLU A 393 12.37 -7.09 5.96
N GLU A 394 12.14 -8.30 6.49
CA GLU A 394 13.19 -9.18 7.03
C GLU A 394 14.23 -9.56 5.96
N ASP A 395 13.80 -9.90 4.75
CA ASP A 395 14.67 -10.46 3.70
C ASP A 395 15.41 -9.42 2.86
N VAL A 396 14.90 -8.19 2.86
CA VAL A 396 15.42 -7.10 2.02
C VAL A 396 16.14 -6.02 2.83
N GLY A 397 15.95 -6.02 4.15
CA GLY A 397 16.44 -5.00 5.06
C GLY A 397 15.91 -3.61 4.74
N SER A 398 16.48 -2.59 5.40
CA SER A 398 16.12 -1.18 5.17
C SER A 398 16.71 -0.59 3.88
N LEU A 399 16.98 -1.42 2.87
CA LEU A 399 17.49 -0.96 1.57
C LEU A 399 16.40 -0.15 0.87
N GLU A 400 16.72 1.09 0.49
CA GLU A 400 15.78 2.06 -0.11
C GLU A 400 14.98 1.49 -1.30
N LYS A 401 15.57 0.55 -2.05
CA LYS A 401 14.95 -0.07 -3.23
C LYS A 401 13.80 -1.04 -2.91
N ASN A 402 13.83 -1.71 -1.74
CA ASN A 402 12.91 -2.81 -1.40
C ASN A 402 12.31 -2.76 0.02
N GLY A 403 12.78 -1.86 0.90
CA GLY A 403 12.25 -1.69 2.25
C GLY A 403 10.84 -1.07 2.28
N LYS A 404 10.30 -0.81 3.47
CA LYS A 404 8.92 -0.32 3.69
C LYS A 404 8.52 0.88 2.81
N GLU A 405 9.42 1.84 2.57
CA GLU A 405 9.19 2.99 1.68
C GLU A 405 8.87 2.59 0.23
N ALA A 406 9.61 1.63 -0.32
CA ALA A 406 9.36 1.12 -1.66
C ALA A 406 8.06 0.31 -1.71
N GLN A 407 7.82 -0.50 -0.68
CA GLN A 407 6.60 -1.31 -0.56
C GLN A 407 5.34 -0.45 -0.46
N VAL A 408 5.35 0.67 0.29
CA VAL A 408 4.22 1.61 0.31
C VAL A 408 3.92 2.16 -1.08
N LYS A 409 4.95 2.59 -1.84
CA LYS A 409 4.75 3.08 -3.21
C LYS A 409 4.15 2.01 -4.11
N MET A 410 4.57 0.75 -3.93
CA MET A 410 3.99 -0.40 -4.63
C MET A 410 2.52 -0.61 -4.23
N MET A 411 2.21 -0.67 -2.94
CA MET A 411 0.84 -0.83 -2.44
C MET A 411 -0.10 0.29 -2.91
N GLN A 412 0.36 1.55 -2.93
CA GLN A 412 -0.39 2.69 -3.47
C GLN A 412 -0.74 2.55 -4.97
N GLY A 413 0.04 1.77 -5.71
CA GLY A 413 -0.19 1.47 -7.12
C GLY A 413 -1.14 0.28 -7.37
N LEU A 414 -1.63 -0.38 -6.32
CA LEU A 414 -2.55 -1.51 -6.43
C LEU A 414 -4.02 -1.04 -6.46
N PRO A 415 -4.92 -1.82 -7.10
CA PRO A 415 -6.35 -1.57 -7.10
C PRO A 415 -6.91 -1.38 -5.69
N TYR A 416 -7.78 -0.39 -5.51
CA TYR A 416 -8.54 -0.16 -4.27
C TYR A 416 -7.71 0.02 -2.99
N SER A 417 -6.40 0.31 -3.10
CA SER A 417 -5.55 0.58 -1.95
C SER A 417 -5.85 1.95 -1.33
N LEU A 418 -5.92 1.98 0.00
CA LEU A 418 -6.00 3.18 0.83
C LEU A 418 -4.70 3.44 1.62
N VAL A 419 -3.64 2.66 1.36
CA VAL A 419 -2.37 2.77 2.07
C VAL A 419 -1.74 4.14 1.82
N GLN A 420 -1.27 4.78 2.88
CA GLN A 420 -0.55 6.05 2.80
C GLN A 420 0.80 5.91 3.48
N ARG A 421 1.80 6.64 2.97
CA ARG A 421 3.13 6.68 3.59
C ARG A 421 3.11 7.28 5.00
N GLY A 422 2.28 8.30 5.22
CA GLY A 422 2.34 9.12 6.43
C GLY A 422 3.45 10.18 6.41
N PRO A 423 3.60 10.95 7.50
CA PRO A 423 4.60 12.00 7.65
C PRO A 423 6.04 11.48 7.60
N LYS A 424 6.98 12.26 7.05
CA LYS A 424 8.40 11.87 6.90
C LYS A 424 9.21 11.98 8.17
N ASP A 425 8.73 12.77 9.11
CA ASP A 425 9.32 13.14 10.38
C ASP A 425 8.78 12.32 11.55
N VAL A 426 8.01 11.26 11.27
CA VAL A 426 7.48 10.31 12.26
C VAL A 426 8.09 8.94 12.00
N HIS A 427 8.52 8.25 13.05
CA HIS A 427 9.14 6.93 13.01
C HIS A 427 8.28 5.90 12.29
N GLY A 428 8.93 5.03 11.53
CA GLY A 428 8.27 4.02 10.69
C GLY A 428 7.67 4.58 9.41
N VAL A 429 7.00 3.71 8.65
CA VAL A 429 6.36 4.03 7.38
C VAL A 429 4.95 3.44 7.40
N GLY A 430 3.94 4.20 6.98
CA GLY A 430 2.56 3.72 7.05
C GLY A 430 1.80 4.20 8.29
N ASN A 431 2.19 5.33 8.88
CA ASN A 431 1.40 6.01 9.91
C ASN A 431 0.35 6.92 9.25
N TYR A 432 -0.93 6.56 9.26
CA TYR A 432 -1.99 7.33 8.60
C TYR A 432 -3.37 7.17 9.25
N VAL A 433 -4.29 8.04 8.84
CA VAL A 433 -5.67 8.09 9.34
C VAL A 433 -6.64 8.00 8.17
N LEU A 434 -7.61 7.09 8.28
CA LEU A 434 -8.76 7.02 7.39
C LEU A 434 -10.03 7.43 8.13
N LYS A 435 -10.94 8.09 7.42
CA LYS A 435 -12.21 8.58 7.96
C LYS A 435 -13.34 7.93 7.18
N VAL A 436 -14.34 7.43 7.90
CA VAL A 436 -15.59 6.92 7.30
C VAL A 436 -16.66 7.98 7.48
N LEU A 437 -17.30 8.33 6.36
CA LEU A 437 -18.22 9.47 6.27
C LEU A 437 -19.69 9.03 6.32
N SER A 438 -20.57 9.96 6.64
CA SER A 438 -22.01 9.77 6.61
C SER A 438 -22.52 9.61 5.18
N PRO A 439 -23.64 8.89 4.97
CA PRO A 439 -24.18 8.66 3.63
C PRO A 439 -24.86 9.90 3.05
N ASP A 440 -25.28 10.84 3.90
CA ASP A 440 -25.95 12.06 3.47
C ASP A 440 -24.95 13.09 2.89
N PRO A 441 -25.44 14.13 2.20
CA PRO A 441 -24.59 15.13 1.55
C PRO A 441 -23.65 15.91 2.47
N SER A 442 -23.87 15.92 3.80
CA SER A 442 -22.98 16.59 4.75
C SER A 442 -21.58 15.96 4.81
N LYS A 443 -21.46 14.67 4.43
CA LYS A 443 -20.21 13.90 4.54
C LYS A 443 -19.59 13.98 5.93
N THR A 444 -20.44 13.98 6.97
CA THR A 444 -20.01 14.06 8.36
C THR A 444 -19.08 12.90 8.69
N HIS A 445 -17.97 13.17 9.38
CA HIS A 445 -17.03 12.14 9.80
C HIS A 445 -17.60 11.36 10.99
N LEU A 446 -17.84 10.06 10.83
CA LEU A 446 -18.56 9.22 11.80
C LEU A 446 -17.72 8.11 12.44
N LEU A 447 -16.62 7.70 11.82
CA LEU A 447 -15.68 6.70 12.38
C LEU A 447 -14.26 7.02 11.94
N THR A 448 -13.32 6.96 12.88
CA THR A 448 -11.88 7.16 12.65
C THR A 448 -11.12 5.85 12.69
N LEU A 449 -10.24 5.62 11.72
CA LEU A 449 -9.36 4.46 11.66
C LEU A 449 -7.90 4.92 11.68
N TYR A 450 -7.17 4.54 12.72
CA TYR A 450 -5.75 4.84 12.87
C TYR A 450 -4.89 3.64 12.45
N PHE A 451 -3.85 3.89 11.67
CA PHE A 451 -2.88 2.89 11.23
C PHE A 451 -1.48 3.34 11.64
N LEU A 452 -0.73 2.47 12.30
CA LEU A 452 0.62 2.77 12.80
C LEU A 452 1.60 1.67 12.44
N ASP A 453 2.85 2.06 12.19
CA ASP A 453 3.97 1.14 12.04
C ASP A 453 4.57 0.84 13.41
N SER A 454 4.34 -0.35 13.93
CA SER A 454 4.93 -0.80 15.21
C SER A 454 6.41 -1.17 15.10
N GLY A 455 7.01 -0.99 13.92
CA GLY A 455 8.40 -1.36 13.63
C GLY A 455 8.55 -2.86 13.37
N SER A 456 9.80 -3.31 13.36
CA SER A 456 10.16 -4.71 13.09
C SER A 456 10.97 -5.28 14.27
N TYR A 457 12.31 -5.23 14.19
CA TYR A 457 13.20 -5.63 15.29
C TYR A 457 14.04 -4.43 15.74
N SER A 458 14.21 -4.26 17.05
CA SER A 458 14.96 -3.15 17.63
C SER A 458 16.48 -3.35 17.41
N LYS A 459 17.15 -2.38 16.81
CA LYS A 459 18.61 -2.47 16.52
C LYS A 459 19.41 -2.16 17.78
N GLY A 460 19.94 -3.19 18.44
CA GLY A 460 20.82 -3.03 19.61
C GLY A 460 22.24 -2.55 19.25
N ILE A 461 23.00 -2.05 20.24
CA ILE A 461 24.40 -1.55 20.07
C ILE A 461 25.34 -2.61 19.47
N MET A 462 25.08 -3.89 19.72
CA MET A 462 25.88 -5.02 19.20
C MET A 462 25.56 -5.37 17.74
N ASP A 463 24.46 -4.85 17.16
CA ASP A 463 24.11 -5.00 15.75
C ASP A 463 25.08 -4.22 14.82
N TRP A 464 25.82 -3.24 15.38
CA TRP A 464 26.87 -2.49 14.67
C TRP A 464 27.94 -3.38 14.02
N PHE A 465 28.19 -4.58 14.56
CA PHE A 465 29.16 -5.52 14.02
C PHE A 465 28.59 -6.49 12.97
N GLY A 466 27.29 -6.48 12.69
CA GLY A 466 26.65 -7.29 11.65
C GLY A 466 26.65 -8.81 11.88
N PHE A 467 27.04 -9.27 13.07
CA PHE A 467 27.10 -10.70 13.42
C PHE A 467 25.89 -11.21 14.23
N TRP A 468 25.02 -10.32 14.72
CA TRP A 468 23.92 -10.66 15.61
C TRP A 468 22.61 -10.11 15.05
N ARG A 469 21.65 -11.01 14.74
CA ARG A 469 20.29 -10.58 14.42
C ARG A 469 19.60 -10.12 15.70
N PRO A 470 19.05 -8.90 15.75
CA PRO A 470 18.29 -8.47 16.91
C PRO A 470 17.08 -9.38 17.10
N THR A 471 16.84 -9.81 18.33
CA THR A 471 15.72 -10.71 18.69
C THR A 471 14.61 -9.98 19.42
N GLU A 472 14.82 -8.71 19.79
CA GLU A 472 13.84 -7.90 20.46
C GLU A 472 13.00 -7.14 19.42
N TYR A 473 11.69 -7.17 19.59
CA TYR A 473 10.76 -6.43 18.75
C TYR A 473 10.86 -4.93 18.97
N ASP A 474 10.64 -4.16 17.91
CA ASP A 474 10.50 -2.70 18.01
C ASP A 474 9.14 -2.34 18.65
N TYR A 475 8.98 -1.06 18.99
CA TYR A 475 7.82 -0.54 19.70
C TYR A 475 7.38 0.80 19.12
N LEU A 476 6.22 1.30 19.54
CA LEU A 476 5.76 2.64 19.15
C LEU A 476 6.55 3.72 19.90
N HIS A 477 7.12 4.64 19.13
CA HIS A 477 8.03 5.68 19.61
C HIS A 477 7.30 6.98 20.00
N LYS A 478 7.98 7.86 20.72
CA LYS A 478 7.45 9.10 21.29
C LYS A 478 6.94 10.07 20.23
N ASP A 479 7.58 10.14 19.08
CA ASP A 479 7.13 10.94 17.95
C ASP A 479 5.82 10.40 17.36
N GLN A 480 5.64 9.08 17.29
CA GLN A 480 4.36 8.45 16.93
C GLN A 480 3.27 8.74 17.96
N ILE A 481 3.58 8.74 19.26
CA ILE A 481 2.65 9.17 20.33
C ILE A 481 2.20 10.61 20.08
N ASN A 482 3.15 11.52 19.86
CA ASN A 482 2.86 12.94 19.63
C ASN A 482 2.04 13.15 18.35
N TRP A 483 2.40 12.45 17.27
CA TRP A 483 1.66 12.48 16.02
C TRP A 483 0.21 11.99 16.20
N PHE A 484 0.01 10.85 16.86
CA PHE A 484 -1.33 10.32 17.15
C PHE A 484 -2.18 11.33 17.93
N LEU A 485 -1.63 11.94 18.99
CA LEU A 485 -2.34 12.95 19.76
C LEU A 485 -2.66 14.20 18.94
N GLN A 486 -1.79 14.61 18.03
CA GLN A 486 -2.05 15.72 17.11
C GLN A 486 -3.17 15.40 16.12
N GLU A 487 -3.18 14.20 15.53
CA GLU A 487 -4.27 13.78 14.64
C GLU A 487 -5.59 13.67 15.39
N SER A 488 -5.57 13.08 16.60
CA SER A 488 -6.72 13.03 17.49
C SER A 488 -7.27 14.42 17.80
N ALA A 489 -6.41 15.39 18.13
CA ALA A 489 -6.82 16.76 18.45
C ALA A 489 -7.45 17.50 17.26
N ARG A 490 -7.16 17.09 16.02
CA ARG A 490 -7.78 17.66 14.80
C ARG A 490 -9.18 17.12 14.51
N ILE A 491 -9.63 16.09 15.24
CA ILE A 491 -10.96 15.53 15.07
C ILE A 491 -11.96 16.33 15.89
N ASN A 492 -12.88 16.99 15.19
CA ASN A 492 -13.95 17.74 15.80
C ASN A 492 -14.98 16.80 16.44
N PRO A 493 -15.43 17.08 17.68
CA PRO A 493 -16.61 16.45 18.24
C PRO A 493 -17.85 16.69 17.38
N ILE A 494 -18.71 15.69 17.30
CA ILE A 494 -20.02 15.75 16.65
C ILE A 494 -21.12 15.48 17.67
N GLU A 495 -22.36 15.84 17.35
CA GLU A 495 -23.50 15.39 18.15
C GLU A 495 -23.72 13.89 17.94
N ARG A 496 -23.81 13.15 19.04
CA ARG A 496 -23.96 11.69 19.07
C ARG A 496 -25.15 11.30 19.93
N PRO A 497 -26.03 10.39 19.50
CA PRO A 497 -26.02 9.65 18.21
C PRO A 497 -26.22 10.55 16.98
N PHE A 498 -25.52 10.24 15.90
CA PHE A 498 -25.71 10.94 14.62
C PHE A 498 -27.06 10.58 14.00
N THR A 499 -27.76 11.59 13.47
CA THR A 499 -28.99 11.42 12.70
C THR A 499 -28.76 12.05 11.33
N PRO A 500 -28.92 11.31 10.21
CA PRO A 500 -28.73 11.87 8.87
C PRO A 500 -29.70 13.02 8.60
N ASP A 501 -29.20 14.07 7.95
CA ASP A 501 -30.02 15.17 7.46
C ASP A 501 -30.99 14.65 6.38
N GLY A 502 -32.28 14.88 6.57
CA GLY A 502 -33.32 14.45 5.64
C GLY A 502 -33.68 15.57 4.66
N SER A 503 -34.20 15.21 3.47
CA SER A 503 -34.94 16.16 2.62
C SER A 503 -36.26 16.64 3.26
N LYS A 504 -36.61 16.11 4.44
CA LYS A 504 -37.78 16.50 5.24
C LYS A 504 -37.63 17.86 5.92
N ASP A 505 -36.42 18.40 5.97
CA ASP A 505 -36.10 19.66 6.64
C ASP A 505 -36.60 20.88 5.84
N PHE A 506 -36.98 20.66 4.58
CA PHE A 506 -37.60 21.63 3.67
C PHE A 506 -39.14 21.54 3.62
N GLY A 507 -39.77 20.66 4.41
CA GLY A 507 -41.23 20.63 4.60
C GLY A 507 -41.74 21.82 5.43
N ASP A 508 -42.99 22.22 5.16
CA ASP A 508 -43.63 23.45 5.67
C ASP A 508 -43.26 23.83 7.10
N VAL A 509 -42.93 25.12 7.28
CA VAL A 509 -42.55 25.79 8.54
C VAL A 509 -43.57 25.56 9.67
N TRP A 510 -44.77 25.09 9.36
CA TRP A 510 -45.91 24.95 10.27
C TRP A 510 -46.20 23.52 10.74
N GLY A 511 -45.45 22.50 10.30
CA GLY A 511 -45.59 21.11 10.79
C GLY A 511 -44.60 20.69 11.88
N ARG A 512 -43.75 21.61 12.35
CA ARG A 512 -42.53 21.30 13.13
C ARG A 512 -42.73 20.76 14.55
N GLU A 513 -43.95 20.76 15.08
CA GLU A 513 -44.21 20.45 16.49
C GLU A 513 -44.79 19.04 16.74
N GLU A 514 -45.50 18.45 15.76
CA GLU A 514 -46.08 17.11 15.89
C GLU A 514 -45.14 15.99 15.43
N GLU A 515 -44.30 16.20 14.40
CA GLU A 515 -43.36 15.16 13.91
C GLU A 515 -42.06 15.08 14.72
N ARG A 516 -41.61 16.19 15.32
CA ARG A 516 -40.49 16.19 16.27
C ARG A 516 -40.79 15.36 17.53
N ARG A 517 -42.07 15.03 17.78
CA ARG A 517 -42.52 14.08 18.82
C ARG A 517 -42.53 12.62 18.35
N GLN A 518 -42.47 12.35 17.04
CA GLN A 518 -42.43 10.99 16.48
C GLN A 518 -41.01 10.50 16.15
N GLN A 519 -40.06 11.42 15.95
CA GLN A 519 -38.64 11.11 16.07
C GLN A 519 -38.30 10.98 17.55
N VAL A 520 -38.16 9.74 18.02
CA VAL A 520 -37.64 9.43 19.36
C VAL A 520 -36.26 10.09 19.48
N THR A 521 -36.22 11.28 20.08
CA THR A 521 -34.97 11.90 20.54
C THR A 521 -34.28 10.89 21.46
N PRO A 522 -33.01 10.55 21.22
CA PRO A 522 -32.25 9.79 22.21
C PRO A 522 -32.35 10.52 23.56
N GLU A 523 -32.68 9.81 24.64
CA GLU A 523 -32.91 10.42 25.95
C GLU A 523 -31.70 11.22 26.49
N THR A 524 -30.52 11.06 25.86
CA THR A 524 -29.32 11.88 26.05
C THR A 524 -28.53 12.01 24.76
N THR A 525 -28.36 13.21 24.21
CA THR A 525 -27.36 13.52 23.19
C THR A 525 -26.07 14.01 23.86
N LYS A 526 -24.92 13.73 23.24
CA LYS A 526 -23.62 14.22 23.73
C LYS A 526 -22.77 14.78 22.59
N LEU A 527 -21.98 15.79 22.88
CA LEU A 527 -20.94 16.27 21.98
C LEU A 527 -19.65 15.46 22.23
N ALA A 528 -19.32 14.57 21.31
CA ALA A 528 -18.15 13.71 21.40
C ALA A 528 -17.59 13.40 20.01
N LYS A 529 -16.29 13.15 19.93
CA LYS A 529 -15.64 12.70 18.70
C LYS A 529 -16.24 11.37 18.23
N PRO A 530 -16.16 11.09 16.92
CA PRO A 530 -16.38 9.75 16.38
C PRO A 530 -15.67 8.66 17.19
N ASN A 531 -16.29 7.49 17.31
CA ASN A 531 -15.57 6.32 17.81
C ASN A 531 -14.36 6.05 16.90
N ALA A 532 -13.27 5.55 17.48
CA ALA A 532 -12.08 5.20 16.73
C ALA A 532 -11.67 3.74 16.91
N LEU A 533 -11.10 3.16 15.85
CA LEU A 533 -10.38 1.89 15.87
C LEU A 533 -8.94 2.15 15.46
N MET A 534 -8.01 1.37 16.01
CA MET A 534 -6.58 1.51 15.74
C MET A 534 -5.98 0.17 15.34
N PHE A 535 -5.07 0.17 14.38
CA PHE A 535 -4.43 -1.04 13.86
C PHE A 535 -2.92 -0.84 13.78
N PHE A 536 -2.19 -1.80 14.30
CA PHE A 536 -0.74 -1.96 14.16
C PHE A 536 -0.39 -3.42 14.46
N HIS A 537 0.77 -3.89 14.01
CA HIS A 537 1.05 -5.31 14.01
C HIS A 537 1.46 -5.87 15.38
N ILE A 538 2.54 -5.36 15.96
CA ILE A 538 3.12 -5.86 17.22
C ILE A 538 2.26 -5.37 18.40
N PRO A 539 1.69 -6.26 19.22
CA PRO A 539 0.80 -5.88 20.30
C PRO A 539 1.52 -5.12 21.42
N LEU A 540 0.79 -4.23 22.09
CA LEU A 540 1.31 -3.55 23.28
C LEU A 540 1.41 -4.51 24.47
N GLN A 541 2.25 -4.18 25.44
CA GLN A 541 2.38 -4.96 26.69
C GLN A 541 1.04 -5.05 27.44
N GLU A 542 0.20 -4.02 27.33
CA GLU A 542 -1.10 -3.96 27.99
C GLU A 542 -2.10 -4.99 27.45
N ALA A 543 -1.92 -5.54 26.25
CA ALA A 543 -2.71 -6.67 25.77
C ALA A 543 -2.61 -7.89 26.69
N TYR A 544 -1.51 -8.01 27.44
CA TYR A 544 -1.23 -9.08 28.38
C TYR A 544 -1.53 -8.71 29.85
N SER A 545 -1.99 -7.49 30.10
CA SER A 545 -2.43 -7.08 31.45
C SER A 545 -3.73 -7.76 31.87
N PRO A 546 -4.07 -7.73 33.18
CA PRO A 546 -5.36 -8.18 33.68
C PRO A 546 -6.53 -7.45 33.01
N ALA A 547 -7.59 -8.19 32.71
CA ALA A 547 -8.78 -7.63 32.08
C ALA A 547 -9.58 -6.76 33.05
N ASP A 548 -10.29 -5.78 32.50
CA ASP A 548 -11.39 -5.12 33.20
C ASP A 548 -12.47 -6.15 33.55
N LYS A 549 -13.24 -5.86 34.60
CA LYS A 549 -14.35 -6.72 35.03
C LYS A 549 -15.71 -6.13 34.70
N ASP A 550 -16.65 -6.98 34.33
CA ASP A 550 -18.04 -6.61 34.08
C ASP A 550 -18.81 -6.33 35.40
N SER A 551 -20.12 -6.11 35.32
CA SER A 551 -20.99 -5.91 36.50
C SER A 551 -21.12 -7.14 37.39
N HIS A 552 -20.86 -8.35 36.87
CA HIS A 552 -20.90 -9.62 37.57
C HIS A 552 -19.52 -10.09 38.06
N ASN A 553 -18.51 -9.21 37.96
CA ASN A 553 -17.13 -9.47 38.34
C ASN A 553 -16.42 -10.55 37.49
N ALA A 554 -16.95 -10.84 36.30
CA ALA A 554 -16.32 -11.67 35.29
C ALA A 554 -15.32 -10.84 34.48
N ASP A 555 -14.22 -11.47 34.07
CA ASP A 555 -13.20 -10.82 33.25
C ASP A 555 -13.74 -10.56 31.84
N LEU A 556 -13.55 -9.35 31.34
CA LEU A 556 -13.88 -8.96 29.96
C LEU A 556 -12.78 -9.42 29.01
N ASN A 557 -12.72 -10.74 28.83
CA ASN A 557 -11.76 -11.43 28.01
C ASN A 557 -12.46 -12.57 27.27
N VAL A 558 -12.60 -12.46 25.96
CA VAL A 558 -13.34 -13.43 25.15
C VAL A 558 -12.43 -13.97 24.05
N GLY A 559 -12.38 -15.29 23.90
CA GLY A 559 -11.52 -16.01 22.97
C GLY A 559 -10.36 -16.75 23.65
N ILE A 560 -9.38 -17.14 22.85
CA ILE A 560 -8.28 -18.05 23.21
C ILE A 560 -6.97 -17.25 23.34
N SER A 561 -6.23 -17.52 24.42
CA SER A 561 -4.90 -16.95 24.70
C SER A 561 -4.04 -17.96 25.46
N GLY A 562 -2.74 -17.69 25.57
CA GLY A 562 -1.80 -18.54 26.33
C GLY A 562 -1.34 -19.80 25.60
N LEU A 563 -1.65 -19.92 24.32
CA LEU A 563 -1.13 -20.98 23.44
C LEU A 563 0.25 -20.66 22.87
N GLU A 564 0.71 -19.42 23.03
CA GLU A 564 2.03 -18.93 22.65
C GLU A 564 2.53 -17.91 23.70
N LYS A 565 3.80 -17.51 23.59
CA LYS A 565 4.40 -16.50 24.47
C LYS A 565 3.87 -15.11 24.13
N SER A 566 4.12 -14.14 25.02
CA SER A 566 3.84 -12.73 24.70
C SER A 566 4.58 -12.34 23.42
N GLY A 567 3.84 -11.82 22.45
CA GLY A 567 4.35 -11.20 21.23
C GLY A 567 4.60 -9.69 21.38
N SER A 568 4.48 -9.12 22.58
CA SER A 568 4.80 -7.70 22.77
C SER A 568 6.31 -7.44 22.81
N ALA A 569 6.74 -6.25 22.41
CA ALA A 569 8.09 -5.77 22.69
C ALA A 569 8.39 -5.76 24.21
N ASN A 570 9.65 -6.01 24.57
CA ASN A 570 10.10 -5.93 25.97
C ASN A 570 10.26 -4.48 26.44
N THR A 571 10.57 -3.59 25.51
CA THR A 571 10.68 -2.15 25.72
C THR A 571 9.39 -1.44 25.28
N ASN A 572 9.04 -0.34 25.96
CA ASN A 572 7.94 0.53 25.57
C ASN A 572 8.26 1.99 25.94
N GLU A 573 7.63 2.95 25.25
CA GLU A 573 7.68 4.38 25.63
C GLU A 573 6.37 4.90 26.25
N GLY A 574 5.44 3.99 26.56
CA GLY A 574 4.15 4.27 27.17
C GLY A 574 3.10 4.77 26.18
N PHE A 575 3.05 4.22 24.95
CA PHE A 575 2.06 4.60 23.94
C PHE A 575 0.61 4.45 24.45
N PHE A 576 0.33 3.42 25.25
CA PHE A 576 -1.00 3.23 25.84
C PHE A 576 -1.36 4.34 26.84
N GLU A 577 -0.55 4.55 27.88
CA GLU A 577 -0.81 5.53 28.93
C GLU A 577 -0.72 6.98 28.45
N LYS A 578 0.28 7.30 27.62
CA LYS A 578 0.60 8.67 27.19
C LYS A 578 -0.09 9.06 25.89
N GLY A 579 -0.48 8.09 25.07
CA GLY A 579 -1.22 8.30 23.82
C GLY A 579 -2.68 7.93 24.00
N VAL A 580 -2.98 6.63 23.94
CA VAL A 580 -4.35 6.10 23.85
C VAL A 580 -5.26 6.59 24.97
N LEU A 581 -4.81 6.56 26.23
CA LEU A 581 -5.61 7.01 27.37
C LEU A 581 -5.72 8.54 27.50
N GLN A 582 -4.87 9.30 26.80
CA GLN A 582 -4.94 10.76 26.76
C GLN A 582 -5.84 11.27 25.61
N ALA A 583 -6.04 10.46 24.57
CA ALA A 583 -6.94 10.74 23.47
C ALA A 583 -8.40 10.43 23.86
N LEU A 584 -9.10 11.42 24.38
CA LEU A 584 -10.47 11.28 24.90
C LEU A 584 -11.53 11.63 23.85
N GLU A 585 -12.69 10.96 23.92
CA GLU A 585 -13.82 11.24 23.04
C GLU A 585 -14.43 12.63 23.29
N SER A 586 -14.31 13.16 24.51
CA SER A 586 -14.74 14.51 24.88
C SER A 586 -13.56 15.28 25.47
N PRO A 587 -13.18 16.43 24.91
CA PRO A 587 -12.04 17.23 25.39
C PRO A 587 -12.28 17.84 26.78
N HIS A 588 -13.55 18.02 27.17
CA HIS A 588 -13.94 18.51 28.48
C HIS A 588 -14.52 17.36 29.30
N VAL A 589 -13.72 16.82 30.21
CA VAL A 589 -14.19 15.89 31.23
C VAL A 589 -14.53 16.69 32.48
N GLU A 590 -15.72 16.47 33.04
CA GLU A 590 -16.08 17.07 34.33
C GLU A 590 -15.04 16.70 35.41
N VAL A 591 -14.71 17.68 36.26
CA VAL A 591 -13.74 17.51 37.35
C VAL A 591 -14.15 16.31 38.23
N GLY A 592 -13.26 15.33 38.34
CA GLY A 592 -13.48 14.11 39.14
C GLY A 592 -14.05 12.91 38.37
N LYS A 593 -14.42 13.05 37.10
CA LYS A 593 -14.76 11.90 36.23
C LYS A 593 -13.52 11.47 35.42
N LYS A 594 -13.37 10.16 35.19
CA LYS A 594 -12.39 9.65 34.22
C LYS A 594 -12.89 9.87 32.81
N GLY A 595 -12.01 10.38 31.95
CA GLY A 595 -12.29 10.52 30.53
C GLY A 595 -12.50 9.16 29.87
N VAL A 596 -13.32 9.13 28.83
CA VAL A 596 -13.53 7.94 27.99
C VAL A 596 -12.58 8.05 26.80
N PRO A 597 -11.69 7.07 26.56
CA PRO A 597 -10.83 7.05 25.38
C PRO A 597 -11.65 7.08 24.09
N GLU A 598 -11.21 7.83 23.07
CA GLU A 598 -11.87 7.84 21.76
C GLU A 598 -11.67 6.51 21.01
N VAL A 599 -10.48 5.90 21.19
CA VAL A 599 -10.13 4.59 20.64
C VAL A 599 -10.85 3.52 21.45
N LYS A 600 -11.74 2.78 20.80
CA LYS A 600 -12.54 1.72 21.43
C LYS A 600 -11.86 0.37 21.33
N ALA A 601 -11.17 0.11 20.22
CA ALA A 601 -10.43 -1.12 20.04
C ALA A 601 -9.12 -0.90 19.28
N ILE A 602 -8.14 -1.73 19.64
CA ILE A 602 -6.85 -1.87 18.98
C ILE A 602 -6.81 -3.28 18.37
N GLY A 603 -6.64 -3.36 17.06
CA GLY A 603 -6.52 -4.59 16.29
C GLY A 603 -5.05 -4.92 16.00
N ASN A 604 -4.60 -6.10 16.42
CA ASN A 604 -3.22 -6.57 16.20
C ASN A 604 -3.17 -7.86 15.38
N GLY A 605 -2.04 -8.08 14.69
CA GLY A 605 -1.63 -9.37 14.13
C GLY A 605 -0.59 -10.01 15.04
N HIS A 606 0.52 -10.50 14.46
CA HIS A 606 1.77 -10.95 15.09
C HIS A 606 1.68 -12.23 15.93
N CYS A 607 0.58 -12.36 16.66
CA CYS A 607 0.24 -13.51 17.46
C CYS A 607 -0.70 -14.42 16.67
N HIS A 608 -0.26 -15.64 16.41
CA HIS A 608 -0.92 -16.55 15.47
C HIS A 608 -1.93 -17.47 16.17
N LEU A 609 -1.78 -17.66 17.49
CA LEU A 609 -2.62 -18.54 18.30
C LEU A 609 -3.39 -17.77 19.38
N THR A 610 -2.88 -16.61 19.79
CA THR A 610 -3.59 -15.66 20.65
C THR A 610 -4.53 -14.86 19.77
N GLU A 611 -5.82 -15.02 20.03
CA GLU A 611 -6.89 -14.50 19.17
C GLU A 611 -7.97 -13.77 19.97
N ASN A 612 -7.78 -13.69 21.29
CA ASN A 612 -8.77 -13.15 22.21
C ASN A 612 -8.98 -11.65 21.97
N CYS A 613 -10.12 -11.13 22.43
CA CYS A 613 -10.31 -9.71 22.63
C CYS A 613 -10.57 -9.40 24.11
N LYS A 614 -9.74 -8.52 24.67
CA LYS A 614 -9.70 -8.23 26.10
C LYS A 614 -9.81 -6.74 26.36
N ARG A 615 -10.66 -6.31 27.29
CA ARG A 615 -10.73 -4.91 27.69
C ARG A 615 -9.73 -4.60 28.79
N VAL A 616 -8.92 -3.55 28.62
CA VAL A 616 -7.96 -3.05 29.61
C VAL A 616 -8.11 -1.55 29.72
N LYS A 617 -8.40 -1.04 30.93
CA LYS A 617 -8.61 0.39 31.19
C LYS A 617 -9.61 1.05 30.20
N GLY A 618 -10.65 0.33 29.82
CA GLY A 618 -11.70 0.80 28.92
C GLY A 618 -11.43 0.67 27.41
N VAL A 619 -10.29 0.13 26.99
CA VAL A 619 -9.93 -0.09 25.58
C VAL A 619 -9.82 -1.59 25.28
N TRP A 620 -10.38 -2.04 24.16
CA TRP A 620 -10.34 -3.44 23.76
C TRP A 620 -9.09 -3.77 22.94
N MET A 621 -8.29 -4.72 23.41
CA MET A 621 -7.13 -5.28 22.70
C MET A 621 -7.58 -6.55 21.99
N CYS A 622 -7.71 -6.51 20.67
CA CYS A 622 -8.27 -7.59 19.86
C CYS A 622 -7.23 -8.13 18.87
N PHE A 623 -6.94 -9.43 18.94
CA PHE A 623 -6.07 -10.10 17.97
C PHE A 623 -6.84 -10.61 16.75
N GLY A 624 -6.20 -10.58 15.57
CA GLY A 624 -6.78 -10.97 14.28
C GLY A 624 -6.97 -12.49 14.10
N GLY A 625 -6.12 -13.31 14.73
CA GLY A 625 -6.29 -14.76 14.85
C GLY A 625 -5.70 -15.63 13.73
N GLY A 626 -4.66 -15.17 13.00
CA GLY A 626 -3.84 -16.00 12.11
C GLY A 626 -4.63 -16.71 11.00
N GLY A 627 -5.13 -15.95 10.02
CA GLY A 627 -6.06 -16.43 8.99
C GLY A 627 -5.44 -17.15 7.79
N SER A 628 -4.14 -17.39 7.80
CA SER A 628 -3.40 -17.92 6.64
C SER A 628 -2.86 -19.32 6.88
N TYR A 629 -2.88 -20.15 5.84
CA TYR A 629 -2.19 -21.44 5.85
C TYR A 629 -0.69 -21.32 5.58
N SER A 630 -0.21 -20.17 5.10
CA SER A 630 1.24 -19.90 4.97
C SER A 630 1.83 -19.41 6.30
N GLY A 631 1.01 -18.79 7.17
CA GLY A 631 1.41 -18.33 8.49
C GLY A 631 1.43 -19.43 9.54
N TYR A 632 2.21 -19.24 10.61
CA TYR A 632 2.26 -20.18 11.74
C TYR A 632 0.87 -20.49 12.29
N GLY A 633 0.69 -21.68 12.83
CA GLY A 633 -0.56 -22.11 13.41
C GLY A 633 -0.33 -23.22 14.44
N LYS A 634 -1.36 -24.04 14.61
CA LYS A 634 -1.29 -25.24 15.44
C LYS A 634 -2.31 -26.23 14.94
N VAL A 635 -1.90 -27.50 14.80
CA VAL A 635 -2.82 -28.60 14.51
C VAL A 635 -4.00 -28.59 15.50
N GLY A 636 -5.22 -28.59 14.97
CA GLY A 636 -6.47 -28.49 15.74
C GLY A 636 -6.92 -27.06 16.08
N PHE A 637 -6.19 -26.03 15.63
CA PHE A 637 -6.59 -24.63 15.76
C PHE A 637 -7.04 -24.08 14.40
N ASP A 638 -8.34 -23.82 14.30
CA ASP A 638 -8.94 -23.34 13.05
C ASP A 638 -8.39 -21.96 12.64
N ARG A 639 -8.04 -21.79 11.36
CA ARG A 639 -7.75 -20.47 10.79
C ARG A 639 -8.98 -19.58 10.92
N ARG A 640 -8.81 -18.30 11.27
CA ARG A 640 -9.94 -17.40 11.53
C ARG A 640 -9.62 -15.94 11.21
N PHE A 641 -10.69 -15.18 10.99
CA PHE A 641 -10.63 -13.76 10.65
C PHE A 641 -11.56 -12.98 11.57
N ARG A 642 -11.14 -11.79 11.99
CA ARG A 642 -11.94 -10.92 12.86
C ARG A 642 -12.77 -9.95 12.04
N ILE A 643 -14.03 -9.79 12.44
CA ILE A 643 -14.96 -8.84 11.85
C ILE A 643 -15.25 -7.76 12.89
N TYR A 644 -15.27 -6.51 12.44
CA TYR A 644 -15.89 -5.40 13.16
C TYR A 644 -17.14 -4.99 12.38
N ASP A 645 -18.31 -5.20 12.99
CA ASP A 645 -19.61 -4.83 12.46
C ASP A 645 -20.08 -3.56 13.17
N ILE A 646 -19.88 -2.42 12.52
CA ILE A 646 -20.22 -1.10 13.04
C ILE A 646 -21.63 -0.76 12.55
N SER A 647 -22.47 -0.35 13.49
CA SER A 647 -23.87 0.02 13.24
C SER A 647 -24.22 1.32 13.94
N ASP A 648 -25.44 1.80 13.71
CA ASP A 648 -25.95 3.03 14.31
C ASP A 648 -25.03 4.23 14.00
N TYR A 649 -24.55 4.33 12.75
CA TYR A 649 -23.71 5.45 12.30
C TYR A 649 -22.42 5.64 13.12
N GLY A 650 -21.86 4.53 13.64
CA GLY A 650 -20.62 4.55 14.41
C GLY A 650 -20.82 4.41 15.92
N GLU A 651 -22.05 4.44 16.44
CA GLU A 651 -22.31 4.33 17.88
C GLU A 651 -22.04 2.92 18.43
N THR A 652 -22.43 1.90 17.68
CA THR A 652 -22.33 0.50 18.10
C THR A 652 -21.22 -0.21 17.35
N VAL A 653 -20.27 -0.80 18.09
CA VAL A 653 -19.19 -1.63 17.54
C VAL A 653 -19.35 -3.03 18.07
N ARG A 654 -19.70 -3.99 17.20
CA ARG A 654 -19.73 -5.42 17.50
C ARG A 654 -18.53 -6.10 16.84
N THR A 655 -17.96 -7.10 17.49
CA THR A 655 -16.91 -7.94 16.88
C THR A 655 -17.22 -9.42 17.09
N TYR A 656 -16.79 -10.22 16.12
CA TYR A 656 -16.83 -11.68 16.15
C TYR A 656 -15.75 -12.20 15.19
N LYS A 657 -15.55 -13.52 15.12
CA LYS A 657 -14.66 -14.14 14.15
C LYS A 657 -15.39 -15.16 13.28
N ARG A 658 -14.87 -15.34 12.07
CA ARG A 658 -15.22 -16.43 11.15
C ARG A 658 -14.07 -17.42 11.07
N THR A 659 -14.37 -18.69 11.32
CA THR A 659 -13.39 -19.78 11.20
C THR A 659 -13.36 -20.35 9.79
N GLU A 660 -12.34 -21.12 9.46
CA GLU A 660 -12.21 -21.87 8.20
C GLU A 660 -13.35 -22.87 7.95
N LYS A 661 -14.05 -23.28 9.01
CA LYS A 661 -15.24 -24.15 8.93
C LYS A 661 -16.54 -23.37 8.69
N GLY A 662 -16.48 -22.05 8.68
CA GLY A 662 -17.63 -21.16 8.49
C GLY A 662 -18.35 -20.75 9.78
N ASP A 663 -17.88 -21.21 10.95
CA ASP A 663 -18.51 -20.91 12.24
C ASP A 663 -18.31 -19.45 12.66
N THR A 664 -19.29 -18.89 13.38
CA THR A 664 -19.12 -17.62 14.11
C THR A 664 -18.74 -17.90 15.55
N VAL A 665 -17.64 -17.30 16.01
CA VAL A 665 -17.17 -17.42 17.39
C VAL A 665 -16.84 -16.05 18.00
N ASP A 666 -16.80 -15.99 19.33
CA ASP A 666 -16.39 -14.82 20.11
C ASP A 666 -17.14 -13.53 19.80
N ASP A 667 -18.46 -13.65 19.69
CA ASP A 667 -19.38 -12.55 19.42
C ASP A 667 -19.58 -11.67 20.66
N MET A 668 -19.26 -10.38 20.54
CA MET A 668 -19.32 -9.41 21.64
C MET A 668 -19.51 -7.97 21.16
N PHE A 669 -19.99 -7.10 22.04
CA PHE A 669 -20.12 -5.66 21.82
C PHE A 669 -18.97 -4.90 22.50
N LEU A 670 -18.21 -4.14 21.72
CA LEU A 670 -17.06 -3.34 22.17
C LEU A 670 -17.48 -1.93 22.60
N ALA A 671 -18.44 -1.34 21.88
CA ALA A 671 -19.00 -0.03 22.15
C ALA A 671 -20.50 0.02 21.80
N GLY A 672 -21.22 0.98 22.38
CA GLY A 672 -22.67 1.14 22.23
C GLY A 672 -23.45 0.69 23.47
N SER A 673 -24.78 0.80 23.42
CA SER A 673 -25.67 0.51 24.56
C SER A 673 -25.64 -0.93 25.05
N LYS A 674 -25.23 -1.87 24.17
CA LYS A 674 -25.09 -3.30 24.47
C LYS A 674 -23.71 -3.69 24.98
N ALA A 675 -22.73 -2.77 24.94
CA ALA A 675 -21.39 -3.05 25.43
C ALA A 675 -21.33 -3.00 26.96
N PRO A 676 -20.47 -3.80 27.61
CA PRO A 676 -20.25 -3.72 29.05
C PRO A 676 -19.90 -2.27 29.47
N PRO A 677 -20.50 -1.72 30.52
CA PRO A 677 -20.26 -0.33 30.91
C PRO A 677 -18.79 -0.12 31.33
N LEU A 678 -18.29 1.10 31.11
CA LEU A 678 -17.01 1.53 31.68
C LEU A 678 -17.19 1.71 33.19
N ARG A 679 -16.34 1.07 34.00
CA ARG A 679 -16.32 1.31 35.45
C ARG A 679 -15.81 2.74 35.69
N ARG A 680 -16.66 3.59 36.26
CA ARG A 680 -16.31 4.96 36.63
C ARG A 680 -15.28 4.98 37.76
#